data_AF-A0A7V5H2G8-F1
#
_entry.id   AF-A0A7V5H2G8-F1
#
_cell.length_a   1.000
_cell.length_b   1.000
_cell.length_c   1.000
_cell.angle_alpha   90.00
_cell.angle_beta   90.00
_cell.angle_gamma   90.00
#
_symmetry.space_group_name_H-M   'P 1'
#
loop_
_entity.id
_entity.type
_entity.pdbx_description
1 polymer ?
#
loop_
_entity_poly.entity_id
_entity_poly.type
_entity_poly.pdbx_seq_one_letter_code
_entity_poly.pdbx_strand_id
1 'polypeptide(L)'
;RISNVKNLEMLHDGKGLVFNPDPLTTAGVEYGGDFKDNNDADSDSLNNQRMEVVLRDLTYENGLYKLQGPYAVLSDREGPTDNFPELADSSAFRYTRHQQEFEDVMVYYHIDLSTRHLILDLGYDEPKQREFEVDPHGLNGDDNSHYMSSANYCAFGEGGVDDAEDADVIWHEHAHSFQTNLTGGMSYSGETMSLQEGSSDYWAASYSRITNSFNWGYVFSWDGHNEFWAGRRCDLDWVYPDDYVSGHDGGQIWSSALMDIWADLGRFITDRLFIETHYIWGYAPGLQDAAQAYIQADRNLYNGEHVSVIVEHFAAHGLVNKEDYIADIQHTPLKDTDDYSNDYPVIATITPGPSPLDTTKLWVIWGIDTPVDTLNMHSTGNPDEYQANIPASGNNVTIAYYIAVVDLDGQVTYDPAQAPDSVFSFHVGPDTLNPFIDHTALDDQMLDNWPATVTATVTDNFGVDTVICYYSINNDSLNKSFPLLNTSGDEYSGDFPESVDLNDSVFYKIKAVDISSNQNESQSPDSGFNAFKIIQSKGKILVIDDDPSAKTSTTDEKGGYVRAKEDYGKSANTIASYLTDLGYDAVTVSVTAALDSDFTHYDLIISSSGANQSPVADDVYRTKLENWVSDSTHKLLIEGGEIGYDALKSPGYSSFAQNVLHVQNWRTDNAGSLNLINLYANYPLVTTPNALPTTIAINYNGYGDQDAQDPIAPAFVIYGTDSYAASMGILVYDPDTDSTSAQTVYFGFNLDALGDQSIARQLLENTVTFLLADRAKGVIEGFVDLTDSQDDSGVEVYLSGDQTDTTITDALGYYVFNGLKTGTFSISVYKENYDASPGSVDNISVDQDTVSDVNFTLTPVASGIQIKNGLPESFAIEQNYPNPFNPTTTIQYQLPKTANVKLTIYNTSGAKIRTLISEVQNAGYHSVTWDGSNRQGQKVASGIYIYHFKAGAFQKVRKMILLK
;
A
#
# COMPACT_ATOMS: atom_id res chain seq x y z
N ARG A 1 -21.82 -4.17 58.09
CA ARG A 1 -22.24 -4.86 59.34
C ARG A 1 -21.79 -6.32 59.24
N ILE A 2 -20.74 -6.72 59.95
CA ILE A 2 -20.27 -8.11 59.95
C ILE A 2 -20.87 -8.79 61.19
N SER A 3 -21.80 -9.71 60.97
CA SER A 3 -22.20 -10.68 61.98
C SER A 3 -22.70 -11.93 61.28
N ASN A 4 -21.80 -12.87 61.00
CA ASN A 4 -22.06 -14.29 61.15
C ASN A 4 -20.72 -15.02 61.25
N VAL A 5 -20.45 -15.47 62.48
CA VAL A 5 -19.31 -16.31 62.83
C VAL A 5 -19.63 -17.74 62.37
N LYS A 6 -18.94 -18.20 61.32
CA LYS A 6 -18.67 -19.61 61.06
C LYS A 6 -17.14 -19.75 61.06
N ASN A 7 -16.63 -20.67 61.88
CA ASN A 7 -15.25 -21.10 62.07
C ASN A 7 -14.13 -20.13 61.66
N LEU A 8 -13.42 -19.61 62.66
CA LEU A 8 -12.08 -19.04 62.49
C LEU A 8 -11.12 -20.17 62.07
N GLU A 9 -11.12 -20.53 60.79
CA GLU A 9 -9.87 -20.93 60.15
C GLU A 9 -8.92 -19.73 60.30
N MET A 10 -7.72 -19.97 60.81
CA MET A 10 -6.75 -18.88 60.93
C MET A 10 -6.31 -18.57 59.50
N LEU A 11 -6.76 -17.44 58.96
CA LEU A 11 -6.26 -16.93 57.69
C LEU A 11 -4.85 -16.38 57.91
N HIS A 12 -3.92 -16.73 57.03
CA HIS A 12 -2.51 -16.35 57.15
C HIS A 12 -1.98 -15.80 55.83
N ASP A 13 -1.13 -14.77 55.92
CA ASP A 13 -0.37 -14.33 54.75
C ASP A 13 0.77 -15.31 54.45
N GLY A 14 0.92 -15.62 53.16
CA GLY A 14 1.98 -16.42 52.58
C GLY A 14 2.82 -15.64 51.57
N LYS A 15 3.67 -16.36 50.85
CA LYS A 15 4.49 -15.81 49.75
C LYS A 15 4.53 -16.77 48.59
N GLY A 16 4.43 -16.22 47.38
CA GLY A 16 4.58 -16.95 46.14
C GLY A 16 5.30 -16.16 45.05
N LEU A 17 5.58 -16.82 43.93
CA LEU A 17 6.15 -16.20 42.72
C LEU A 17 5.07 -16.20 41.63
N VAL A 18 4.91 -15.08 40.94
CA VAL A 18 3.93 -14.88 39.85
C VAL A 18 4.55 -14.09 38.70
N PHE A 19 4.05 -14.23 37.49
CA PHE A 19 4.12 -13.17 36.49
C PHE A 19 3.09 -12.08 36.81
N ASN A 20 3.46 -10.82 36.57
CA ASN A 20 2.55 -9.71 36.85
C ASN A 20 2.86 -8.44 36.01
N PRO A 21 2.02 -8.11 35.01
CA PRO A 21 0.94 -8.98 34.53
C PRO A 21 1.51 -10.25 33.90
N ASP A 22 2.51 -10.12 33.05
CA ASP A 22 3.07 -11.20 32.25
C ASP A 22 4.61 -11.05 32.07
N PRO A 23 5.33 -12.06 31.55
CA PRO A 23 6.78 -12.01 31.40
C PRO A 23 7.27 -11.08 30.28
N LEU A 24 6.47 -10.80 29.24
CA LEU A 24 6.85 -9.90 28.14
C LEU A 24 6.82 -8.45 28.60
N THR A 25 5.74 -8.06 29.27
CA THR A 25 5.52 -6.70 29.78
C THR A 25 6.58 -6.32 30.81
N THR A 26 6.91 -7.23 31.72
CA THR A 26 7.96 -7.02 32.73
C THR A 26 9.36 -6.94 32.12
N ALA A 27 9.63 -7.71 31.07
CA ALA A 27 10.90 -7.65 30.34
C ALA A 27 11.01 -6.47 29.35
N GLY A 28 9.89 -5.89 28.93
CA GLY A 28 9.84 -4.83 27.91
C GLY A 28 10.22 -5.34 26.51
N VAL A 29 9.73 -6.53 26.14
CA VAL A 29 10.02 -7.20 24.87
C VAL A 29 8.75 -7.75 24.24
N GLU A 30 8.78 -8.00 22.92
CA GLU A 30 7.72 -8.71 22.22
C GLU A 30 7.95 -10.23 22.25
N TYR A 31 6.91 -11.00 21.95
CA TYR A 31 6.97 -12.46 21.93
C TYR A 31 8.01 -12.96 20.92
N GLY A 32 8.85 -13.91 21.34
CA GLY A 32 9.85 -14.56 20.50
C GLY A 32 11.23 -14.69 21.16
N GLY A 33 12.15 -15.34 20.46
CA GLY A 33 13.51 -15.56 20.95
C GLY A 33 13.54 -16.40 22.25
N ASP A 34 14.03 -15.79 23.33
CA ASP A 34 14.10 -16.39 24.67
C ASP A 34 12.77 -16.26 25.46
N PHE A 35 11.80 -15.50 24.94
CA PHE A 35 10.49 -15.23 25.53
C PHE A 35 9.38 -15.85 24.66
N LYS A 36 9.24 -17.16 24.78
CA LYS A 36 8.26 -17.98 24.06
C LYS A 36 7.84 -19.13 24.96
N ASP A 37 6.68 -19.71 24.69
CA ASP A 37 6.13 -20.81 25.50
C ASP A 37 7.17 -21.93 25.74
N ASN A 38 7.71 -22.56 24.69
CA ASN A 38 8.71 -23.62 24.87
C ASN A 38 8.24 -24.79 25.77
N ASN A 39 6.93 -25.07 25.81
CA ASN A 39 6.28 -26.17 26.51
C ASN A 39 6.70 -26.24 28.00
N ASP A 40 6.41 -25.16 28.73
CA ASP A 40 6.64 -24.98 30.18
C ASP A 40 8.09 -25.03 30.64
N ALA A 41 9.04 -25.23 29.71
CA ALA A 41 10.42 -25.42 30.08
C ALA A 41 11.01 -24.12 30.66
N ASP A 42 11.60 -24.24 31.85
CA ASP A 42 12.32 -23.17 32.52
C ASP A 42 13.40 -22.55 31.62
N SER A 43 13.45 -21.21 31.58
CA SER A 43 14.53 -20.43 30.99
C SER A 43 15.00 -19.35 31.96
N ASP A 44 16.28 -18.96 31.91
CA ASP A 44 16.76 -17.85 32.74
C ASP A 44 15.99 -16.55 32.44
N SER A 45 15.65 -16.31 31.17
CA SER A 45 14.91 -15.12 30.72
C SER A 45 13.52 -15.03 31.35
N LEU A 46 12.72 -16.11 31.28
CA LEU A 46 11.38 -16.19 31.87
C LEU A 46 11.44 -16.26 33.41
N ASN A 47 12.37 -17.06 33.95
CA ASN A 47 12.52 -17.19 35.41
C ASN A 47 12.84 -15.87 36.11
N ASN A 48 13.57 -14.98 35.44
CA ASN A 48 13.91 -13.67 35.98
C ASN A 48 12.73 -12.68 35.98
N GLN A 49 11.63 -12.97 35.27
CA GLN A 49 10.44 -12.11 35.23
C GLN A 49 9.44 -12.38 36.34
N ARG A 50 9.56 -13.52 37.05
CA ARG A 50 8.70 -13.80 38.20
C ARG A 50 8.97 -12.85 39.35
N MET A 51 7.91 -12.36 39.98
CA MET A 51 7.96 -11.45 41.12
C MET A 51 7.45 -12.12 42.39
N GLU A 52 8.12 -11.87 43.53
CA GLU A 52 7.64 -12.33 44.84
C GLU A 52 6.46 -11.46 45.31
N VAL A 53 5.34 -12.11 45.57
CA VAL A 53 4.10 -11.46 46.04
C VAL A 53 3.64 -12.00 47.38
N VAL A 54 2.75 -11.26 48.04
CA VAL A 54 2.06 -11.70 49.27
C VAL A 54 0.78 -12.42 48.86
N LEU A 55 0.69 -13.71 49.19
CA LEU A 55 -0.54 -14.48 49.04
C LEU A 55 -1.39 -14.24 50.28
N ARG A 56 -2.47 -13.47 50.14
CA ARG A 56 -3.27 -13.01 51.28
C ARG A 56 -4.22 -14.09 51.76
N ASP A 57 -4.49 -14.10 53.06
CA ASP A 57 -5.60 -14.83 53.67
C ASP A 57 -5.67 -16.34 53.31
N LEU A 58 -4.53 -17.04 53.28
CA LEU A 58 -4.48 -18.49 53.06
C LEU A 58 -5.13 -19.26 54.22
N THR A 59 -5.94 -20.27 53.89
CA THR A 59 -6.51 -21.22 54.83
C THR A 59 -5.41 -22.10 55.42
N TYR A 60 -5.36 -22.16 56.76
CA TYR A 60 -4.50 -23.08 57.50
C TYR A 60 -5.32 -24.17 58.19
N GLU A 61 -5.16 -25.41 57.71
CA GLU A 61 -5.90 -26.57 58.17
C GLU A 61 -4.97 -27.79 58.32
N ASN A 62 -5.15 -28.58 59.38
CA ASN A 62 -4.41 -29.83 59.61
C ASN A 62 -2.86 -29.70 59.58
N GLY A 63 -2.33 -28.51 59.85
CA GLY A 63 -0.89 -28.23 59.85
C GLY A 63 -0.32 -27.77 58.51
N LEU A 64 -1.18 -27.57 57.51
CA LEU A 64 -0.82 -27.18 56.15
C LEU A 64 -1.55 -25.89 55.74
N TYR A 65 -0.89 -25.09 54.92
CA TYR A 65 -1.42 -23.91 54.24
C TYR A 65 -1.90 -24.33 52.84
N LYS A 66 -3.05 -23.80 52.43
CA LYS A 66 -3.67 -24.06 51.13
C LYS A 66 -3.89 -22.77 50.38
N LEU A 67 -3.85 -22.81 49.05
CA LEU A 67 -4.27 -21.72 48.16
C LEU A 67 -5.80 -21.61 48.15
N GLN A 68 -6.33 -21.27 49.32
CA GLN A 68 -7.76 -21.11 49.56
C GLN A 68 -7.93 -19.93 50.49
N GLY A 69 -8.84 -19.01 50.14
CA GLY A 69 -9.07 -17.78 50.87
C GLY A 69 -10.49 -17.28 50.71
N PRO A 70 -10.81 -16.08 51.24
CA PRO A 70 -12.15 -15.53 51.21
C PRO A 70 -12.63 -15.12 49.82
N TYR A 71 -11.74 -14.99 48.84
CA TYR A 71 -12.03 -14.50 47.49
C TYR A 71 -11.63 -15.46 46.38
N ALA A 72 -10.71 -16.39 46.61
CA ALA A 72 -10.28 -17.39 45.63
C ALA A 72 -10.15 -18.77 46.29
N VAL A 73 -10.64 -19.80 45.62
CA VAL A 73 -10.60 -21.21 46.07
C VAL A 73 -10.27 -22.08 44.87
N LEU A 74 -9.10 -22.73 44.88
CA LEU A 74 -8.77 -23.72 43.85
C LEU A 74 -9.68 -24.94 43.98
N SER A 75 -10.30 -25.37 42.88
CA SER A 75 -11.15 -26.56 42.83
C SER A 75 -11.08 -27.28 41.49
N ASP A 76 -11.04 -28.62 41.54
CA ASP A 76 -11.08 -29.53 40.38
C ASP A 76 -12.55 -29.59 39.89
N ARG A 77 -12.81 -29.01 38.72
CA ARG A 77 -14.15 -28.85 38.12
C ARG A 77 -14.25 -29.58 36.80
N GLU A 78 -13.22 -29.47 35.97
CA GLU A 78 -13.12 -30.03 34.63
C GLU A 78 -11.92 -30.97 34.56
N GLY A 79 -11.83 -31.82 33.53
CA GLY A 79 -10.67 -32.69 33.39
C GLY A 79 -9.45 -31.89 32.88
N PRO A 80 -8.20 -32.29 33.18
CA PRO A 80 -7.74 -33.43 33.99
C PRO A 80 -8.06 -33.35 35.49
N THR A 81 -7.70 -34.40 36.25
CA THR A 81 -7.87 -34.39 37.71
C THR A 81 -6.64 -33.79 38.38
N ASP A 82 -6.85 -32.75 39.17
CA ASP A 82 -5.76 -31.94 39.72
C ASP A 82 -5.46 -32.24 41.18
N ASN A 83 -4.26 -31.84 41.60
CA ASN A 83 -3.85 -31.90 42.99
C ASN A 83 -3.20 -30.59 43.41
N PHE A 84 -3.95 -29.78 44.16
CA PHE A 84 -3.47 -28.48 44.63
C PHE A 84 -2.46 -28.59 45.78
N PRO A 85 -1.48 -27.67 45.88
CA PRO A 85 -0.43 -27.72 46.88
C PRO A 85 -0.95 -27.42 48.31
N GLU A 86 -0.62 -28.32 49.24
CA GLU A 86 -0.81 -28.11 50.68
C GLU A 86 0.56 -28.14 51.39
N LEU A 87 1.04 -26.99 51.88
CA LEU A 87 2.42 -26.81 52.35
C LEU A 87 2.50 -26.52 53.86
N ALA A 88 3.54 -27.02 54.54
CA ALA A 88 3.76 -26.75 55.97
C ALA A 88 4.28 -25.33 56.28
N ASP A 89 4.74 -24.59 55.26
CA ASP A 89 5.28 -23.24 55.35
C ASP A 89 4.53 -22.33 54.36
N SER A 90 3.85 -21.29 54.87
CA SER A 90 3.05 -20.36 54.05
C SER A 90 3.90 -19.56 53.07
N SER A 91 5.22 -19.51 53.27
CA SER A 91 6.12 -18.85 52.34
C SER A 91 6.63 -19.76 51.24
N ALA A 92 6.26 -21.05 51.18
CA ALA A 92 6.92 -22.01 50.30
C ALA A 92 6.31 -22.14 48.88
N PHE A 93 5.29 -21.37 48.51
CA PHE A 93 4.64 -21.39 47.19
C PHE A 93 5.48 -20.72 46.07
N ARG A 94 6.78 -21.03 46.00
CA ARG A 94 7.73 -20.47 45.04
C ARG A 94 8.08 -21.51 43.99
N TYR A 95 7.24 -21.59 42.97
CA TYR A 95 7.37 -22.53 41.87
C TYR A 95 8.10 -21.90 40.68
N THR A 96 8.74 -22.73 39.87
CA THR A 96 9.22 -22.34 38.53
C THR A 96 8.16 -22.66 37.49
N ARG A 97 8.34 -22.17 36.27
CA ARG A 97 7.35 -22.28 35.20
C ARG A 97 7.05 -23.75 34.85
N HIS A 98 8.07 -24.59 34.86
CA HIS A 98 7.92 -26.04 34.60
C HIS A 98 7.10 -26.79 35.67
N GLN A 99 6.68 -26.14 36.75
CA GLN A 99 5.93 -26.78 37.82
C GLN A 99 4.48 -26.32 37.76
N GLN A 100 3.56 -27.26 37.54
CA GLN A 100 2.11 -27.05 37.47
C GLN A 100 1.54 -26.26 38.68
N GLU A 101 2.21 -26.25 39.83
CA GLU A 101 1.79 -25.42 40.96
C GLU A 101 2.12 -23.92 40.79
N PHE A 102 2.74 -23.49 39.69
CA PHE A 102 2.98 -22.09 39.37
C PHE A 102 1.70 -21.40 38.93
N GLU A 103 0.93 -22.05 38.06
CA GLU A 103 -0.39 -21.66 37.57
C GLU A 103 -1.39 -21.56 38.74
N ASP A 104 -1.35 -22.51 39.68
CA ASP A 104 -2.12 -22.45 40.93
C ASP A 104 -1.90 -21.14 41.70
N VAL A 105 -0.64 -20.71 41.80
CA VAL A 105 -0.26 -19.49 42.52
C VAL A 105 -0.64 -18.24 41.72
N MET A 106 -0.48 -18.25 40.40
CA MET A 106 -0.93 -17.21 39.48
C MET A 106 -2.42 -16.93 39.65
N VAL A 107 -3.23 -17.97 39.49
CA VAL A 107 -4.68 -17.90 39.57
C VAL A 107 -5.15 -17.45 40.95
N TYR A 108 -4.64 -18.06 42.03
CA TYR A 108 -5.01 -17.64 43.38
C TYR A 108 -4.73 -16.15 43.62
N TYR A 109 -3.54 -15.68 43.23
CA TYR A 109 -3.12 -14.30 43.43
C TYR A 109 -3.96 -13.31 42.62
N HIS A 110 -4.16 -13.55 41.33
CA HIS A 110 -4.84 -12.62 40.44
C HIS A 110 -6.36 -12.58 40.66
N ILE A 111 -7.01 -13.71 40.95
CA ILE A 111 -8.43 -13.72 41.36
C ILE A 111 -8.61 -12.95 42.67
N ASP A 112 -7.80 -13.24 43.71
CA ASP A 112 -7.87 -12.52 44.99
C ASP A 112 -7.67 -11.01 44.81
N LEU A 113 -6.70 -10.61 43.97
CA LEU A 113 -6.42 -9.21 43.69
C LEU A 113 -7.56 -8.52 42.95
N SER A 114 -8.09 -9.15 41.90
CA SER A 114 -9.23 -8.62 41.14
C SER A 114 -10.48 -8.49 42.00
N THR A 115 -10.78 -9.47 42.86
CA THR A 115 -11.95 -9.40 43.76
C THR A 115 -11.76 -8.34 44.84
N ARG A 116 -10.55 -8.19 45.40
CA ARG A 116 -10.25 -7.12 46.35
C ARG A 116 -10.39 -5.75 45.71
N HIS A 117 -9.97 -5.60 44.45
CA HIS A 117 -10.17 -4.35 43.75
C HIS A 117 -11.66 -3.98 43.65
N LEU A 118 -12.51 -4.93 43.23
CA LEU A 118 -13.96 -4.75 43.18
C LEU A 118 -14.58 -4.41 44.55
N ILE A 119 -14.25 -5.19 45.59
CA ILE A 119 -14.94 -5.12 46.90
C ILE A 119 -14.34 -4.06 47.82
N LEU A 120 -13.02 -3.97 47.91
CA LEU A 120 -12.32 -3.14 48.88
C LEU A 120 -11.99 -1.76 48.32
N ASP A 121 -11.52 -1.68 47.07
CA ASP A 121 -11.12 -0.41 46.48
C ASP A 121 -12.34 0.34 45.91
N LEU A 122 -13.16 -0.32 45.10
CA LEU A 122 -14.34 0.30 44.47
C LEU A 122 -15.59 0.27 45.38
N GLY A 123 -15.64 -0.65 46.34
CA GLY A 123 -16.71 -0.72 47.34
C GLY A 123 -17.94 -1.54 46.95
N TYR A 124 -17.84 -2.39 45.91
CA TYR A 124 -18.95 -3.21 45.40
C TYR A 124 -18.86 -4.65 45.95
N ASP A 125 -19.45 -4.89 47.12
CA ASP A 125 -19.47 -6.21 47.78
C ASP A 125 -20.48 -7.17 47.11
N GLU A 126 -20.06 -7.89 46.06
CA GLU A 126 -20.85 -8.93 45.39
C GLU A 126 -20.69 -10.29 46.09
N PRO A 127 -21.73 -10.85 46.74
CA PRO A 127 -21.60 -12.05 47.55
C PRO A 127 -21.13 -13.30 46.79
N LYS A 128 -21.38 -13.39 45.48
CA LYS A 128 -20.94 -14.51 44.64
C LYS A 128 -19.46 -14.47 44.27
N GLN A 129 -18.77 -13.39 44.61
CA GLN A 129 -17.31 -13.28 44.50
C GLN A 129 -16.58 -13.68 45.79
N ARG A 130 -17.32 -14.18 46.79
CA ARG A 130 -16.73 -14.75 48.00
C ARG A 130 -16.59 -16.25 47.83
N GLU A 131 -15.43 -16.78 48.21
CA GLU A 131 -15.06 -18.17 47.98
C GLU A 131 -15.22 -18.54 46.48
N PHE A 132 -14.81 -17.65 45.56
CA PHE A 132 -14.91 -17.87 44.12
C PHE A 132 -14.06 -19.08 43.72
N GLU A 133 -14.70 -20.06 43.09
CA GLU A 133 -14.06 -21.31 42.71
C GLU A 133 -13.38 -21.17 41.37
N VAL A 134 -12.20 -21.77 41.23
CA VAL A 134 -11.40 -21.68 40.02
C VAL A 134 -10.57 -22.93 39.80
N ASP A 135 -10.51 -23.36 38.54
CA ASP A 135 -9.82 -24.54 38.08
C ASP A 135 -8.64 -24.12 37.18
N PRO A 136 -7.40 -24.07 37.69
CA PRO A 136 -6.22 -23.65 36.92
C PRO A 136 -5.81 -24.61 35.80
N HIS A 137 -6.31 -25.85 35.81
CA HIS A 137 -5.84 -26.94 34.93
C HIS A 137 -7.01 -27.66 34.26
N GLY A 138 -8.03 -26.92 33.86
CA GLY A 138 -9.23 -27.45 33.25
C GLY A 138 -9.06 -27.82 31.77
N LEU A 139 -10.19 -28.08 31.10
CA LEU A 139 -10.30 -28.12 29.64
C LEU A 139 -9.45 -29.18 28.90
N ASN A 140 -8.83 -30.13 29.60
CA ASN A 140 -8.05 -31.24 29.03
C ASN A 140 -6.90 -30.84 28.10
N GLY A 141 -6.25 -29.70 28.40
CA GLY A 141 -5.11 -29.18 27.64
C GLY A 141 -5.50 -28.49 26.33
N ASP A 142 -6.75 -28.03 26.21
CA ASP A 142 -7.15 -27.12 25.13
C ASP A 142 -6.48 -25.74 25.35
N ASP A 143 -6.18 -25.04 24.25
CA ASP A 143 -5.70 -23.65 24.22
C ASP A 143 -6.93 -22.72 24.25
N ASN A 144 -7.54 -22.61 25.44
CA ASN A 144 -8.78 -21.88 25.66
C ASN A 144 -9.10 -21.82 27.15
N SER A 145 -9.75 -20.75 27.59
CA SER A 145 -10.28 -20.57 28.94
C SER A 145 -11.78 -20.21 28.92
N HIS A 146 -12.48 -20.32 30.07
CA HIS A 146 -13.86 -19.83 30.19
C HIS A 146 -14.35 -19.60 31.62
N TYR A 147 -15.35 -18.74 31.74
CA TYR A 147 -16.23 -18.62 32.90
C TYR A 147 -17.54 -19.41 32.74
N MET A 148 -17.81 -20.29 33.70
CA MET A 148 -19.05 -21.07 33.73
C MET A 148 -20.15 -20.45 34.60
N SER A 149 -21.00 -19.60 33.99
CA SER A 149 -22.11 -18.90 34.67
C SER A 149 -23.10 -19.77 35.47
N SER A 150 -23.33 -21.03 35.07
CA SER A 150 -24.32 -21.89 35.74
C SER A 150 -23.86 -22.41 37.11
N ALA A 151 -22.54 -22.48 37.30
CA ALA A 151 -21.91 -23.00 38.51
C ALA A 151 -20.96 -21.99 39.18
N ASN A 152 -20.71 -20.84 38.55
CA ASN A 152 -19.92 -19.72 39.04
C ASN A 152 -18.47 -20.12 39.38
N TYR A 153 -17.74 -20.58 38.36
CA TYR A 153 -16.29 -20.85 38.41
C TYR A 153 -15.62 -20.49 37.09
N CYS A 154 -14.30 -20.30 37.09
CA CYS A 154 -13.48 -20.20 35.88
C CYS A 154 -12.63 -21.46 35.70
N ALA A 155 -12.36 -21.84 34.46
CA ALA A 155 -11.41 -22.90 34.11
C ALA A 155 -10.43 -22.42 33.03
N PHE A 156 -9.18 -22.83 33.15
CA PHE A 156 -8.07 -22.42 32.28
C PHE A 156 -7.42 -23.65 31.65
N GLY A 157 -7.07 -23.55 30.36
CA GLY A 157 -6.43 -24.61 29.62
C GLY A 157 -4.90 -24.56 29.69
N GLU A 158 -4.27 -25.62 29.15
CA GLU A 158 -2.81 -25.82 29.12
C GLU A 158 -2.33 -26.04 27.66
N GLY A 159 -3.05 -25.46 26.70
CA GLY A 159 -2.70 -25.54 25.27
C GLY A 159 -2.02 -24.26 24.81
N GLY A 160 -0.95 -24.36 24.02
CA GLY A 160 -0.23 -23.17 23.57
C GLY A 160 0.63 -22.60 24.69
N VAL A 161 0.42 -21.34 25.04
CA VAL A 161 0.84 -20.79 26.34
C VAL A 161 -0.24 -21.19 27.34
N ASP A 162 0.12 -21.67 28.52
CA ASP A 162 -0.86 -21.99 29.54
C ASP A 162 -1.66 -20.73 29.94
N ASP A 163 -2.98 -20.77 29.77
CA ASP A 163 -3.90 -19.66 30.02
C ASP A 163 -3.74 -19.10 31.44
N ALA A 164 -3.46 -19.99 32.41
CA ALA A 164 -3.25 -19.67 33.81
C ALA A 164 -1.89 -18.99 34.12
N GLU A 165 -1.04 -18.77 33.11
CA GLU A 165 0.21 -18.02 33.24
C GLU A 165 0.12 -16.56 32.78
N ASP A 166 -0.97 -16.18 32.11
CA ASP A 166 -1.22 -14.80 31.69
C ASP A 166 -2.26 -14.15 32.60
N ALA A 167 -1.85 -13.09 33.31
CA ALA A 167 -2.76 -12.34 34.17
C ALA A 167 -3.95 -11.77 33.38
N ASP A 168 -3.78 -11.37 32.13
CA ASP A 168 -4.86 -10.81 31.32
C ASP A 168 -5.98 -11.84 31.12
N VAL A 169 -5.64 -13.10 30.84
CA VAL A 169 -6.60 -14.21 30.70
C VAL A 169 -7.35 -14.43 32.02
N ILE A 170 -6.63 -14.50 33.14
CA ILE A 170 -7.23 -14.70 34.46
C ILE A 170 -8.19 -13.56 34.83
N TRP A 171 -7.79 -12.32 34.59
CA TRP A 171 -8.61 -11.13 34.87
C TRP A 171 -9.83 -11.04 33.94
N HIS A 172 -9.67 -11.41 32.66
CA HIS A 172 -10.73 -11.45 31.67
C HIS A 172 -11.83 -12.44 32.07
N GLU A 173 -11.47 -13.70 32.36
CA GLU A 173 -12.46 -14.72 32.72
C GLU A 173 -13.15 -14.41 34.04
N HIS A 174 -12.39 -13.91 35.03
CA HIS A 174 -12.99 -13.48 36.28
C HIS A 174 -13.95 -12.31 36.10
N ALA A 175 -13.71 -11.42 35.12
CA ALA A 175 -14.60 -10.31 34.84
C ALA A 175 -16.00 -10.77 34.40
N HIS A 176 -16.09 -11.78 33.53
CA HIS A 176 -17.38 -12.36 33.15
C HIS A 176 -18.25 -12.77 34.36
N SER A 177 -17.60 -13.21 35.45
CA SER A 177 -18.30 -13.64 36.65
C SER A 177 -19.09 -12.52 37.32
N PHE A 178 -18.46 -11.38 37.61
CA PHE A 178 -19.17 -10.29 38.26
C PHE A 178 -20.06 -9.55 37.27
N GLN A 179 -19.71 -9.44 35.99
CA GLN A 179 -20.60 -8.86 34.98
C GLN A 179 -21.95 -9.58 34.93
N THR A 180 -21.93 -10.91 34.86
CA THR A 180 -23.14 -11.75 34.88
C THR A 180 -23.91 -11.60 36.17
N ASN A 181 -23.21 -11.49 37.31
CA ASN A 181 -23.84 -11.43 38.63
C ASN A 181 -24.49 -10.06 38.91
N LEU A 182 -23.82 -8.97 38.55
CA LEU A 182 -24.29 -7.60 38.76
C LEU A 182 -25.51 -7.24 37.90
N THR A 183 -25.57 -7.78 36.68
CA THR A 183 -26.70 -7.58 35.74
C THR A 183 -27.90 -8.51 36.01
N GLY A 184 -27.72 -9.55 36.84
CA GLY A 184 -28.72 -10.61 37.04
C GLY A 184 -28.80 -11.61 35.88
N GLY A 185 -27.76 -11.66 35.04
CA GLY A 185 -27.63 -12.48 33.83
C GLY A 185 -27.53 -11.61 32.58
N MET A 186 -26.84 -12.12 31.54
CA MET A 186 -26.71 -11.45 30.24
C MET A 186 -27.01 -12.39 29.08
N SER A 187 -27.53 -11.85 27.99
CA SER A 187 -27.73 -12.60 26.73
C SER A 187 -26.40 -12.86 26.03
N TYR A 188 -26.15 -14.10 25.62
CA TYR A 188 -24.93 -14.49 24.88
C TYR A 188 -25.14 -14.41 23.37
N SER A 189 -25.43 -13.22 22.84
CA SER A 189 -25.72 -13.03 21.42
C SER A 189 -25.54 -11.58 20.97
N GLY A 190 -25.03 -11.38 19.75
CA GLY A 190 -24.94 -10.05 19.12
C GLY A 190 -24.10 -9.05 19.91
N GLU A 191 -24.55 -7.80 19.96
CA GLU A 191 -23.84 -6.71 20.66
C GLU A 191 -23.66 -6.97 22.16
N THR A 192 -24.60 -7.68 22.79
CA THR A 192 -24.47 -8.01 24.22
C THR A 192 -23.30 -8.97 24.49
N MET A 193 -22.99 -9.88 23.57
CA MET A 193 -21.80 -10.71 23.70
C MET A 193 -20.53 -9.85 23.52
N SER A 194 -20.56 -8.93 22.55
CA SER A 194 -19.47 -7.97 22.35
C SER A 194 -19.16 -7.16 23.60
N LEU A 195 -20.20 -6.66 24.26
CA LEU A 195 -20.06 -5.93 25.51
C LEU A 195 -19.49 -6.79 26.63
N GLN A 196 -19.85 -8.08 26.71
CA GLN A 196 -19.29 -8.97 27.72
C GLN A 196 -17.78 -9.16 27.52
N GLU A 197 -17.39 -9.51 26.29
CA GLU A 197 -15.98 -9.69 25.90
C GLU A 197 -15.16 -8.42 26.10
N GLY A 198 -15.63 -7.29 25.56
CA GLY A 198 -14.95 -6.01 25.68
C GLY A 198 -14.88 -5.48 27.11
N SER A 199 -15.90 -5.74 27.92
CA SER A 199 -15.88 -5.37 29.34
C SER A 199 -14.86 -6.20 30.12
N SER A 200 -14.69 -7.47 29.75
CA SER A 200 -13.64 -8.33 30.31
C SER A 200 -12.24 -7.91 29.83
N ASP A 201 -12.08 -7.59 28.54
CA ASP A 201 -10.83 -7.07 27.97
C ASP A 201 -10.42 -5.75 28.62
N TYR A 202 -11.36 -4.81 28.81
CA TYR A 202 -11.11 -3.57 29.54
C TYR A 202 -10.61 -3.82 30.97
N TRP A 203 -11.22 -4.79 31.68
CA TRP A 203 -10.85 -5.07 33.06
C TRP A 203 -9.42 -5.60 33.19
N ALA A 204 -9.01 -6.48 32.27
CA ALA A 204 -7.65 -6.97 32.12
C ALA A 204 -6.68 -5.83 31.73
N ALA A 205 -6.98 -5.09 30.66
CA ALA A 205 -6.16 -3.98 30.18
C ALA A 205 -5.96 -2.87 31.23
N SER A 206 -7.02 -2.53 31.99
CA SER A 206 -6.97 -1.56 33.08
C SER A 206 -6.00 -1.99 34.19
N TYR A 207 -5.92 -3.29 34.49
CA TYR A 207 -4.97 -3.85 35.45
C TYR A 207 -3.54 -3.88 34.91
N SER A 208 -3.34 -4.35 33.69
CA SER A 208 -2.02 -4.46 33.08
C SER A 208 -1.40 -3.08 32.88
N ARG A 209 -2.15 -2.11 32.33
CA ARG A 209 -1.68 -0.73 32.12
C ARG A 209 -1.27 -0.01 33.41
N ILE A 210 -2.00 -0.21 34.54
CA ILE A 210 -1.61 0.43 35.81
C ILE A 210 -0.39 -0.22 36.44
N THR A 211 -0.16 -1.50 36.15
CA THR A 211 0.99 -2.25 36.65
C THR A 211 2.25 -1.90 35.86
N ASN A 212 2.15 -1.87 34.53
CA ASN A 212 3.23 -1.49 33.61
C ASN A 212 2.64 -1.09 32.26
N SER A 213 3.08 0.03 31.69
CA SER A 213 2.53 0.58 30.45
C SER A 213 3.21 0.09 29.18
N PHE A 214 4.18 -0.84 29.24
CA PHE A 214 4.78 -1.44 28.05
C PHE A 214 3.71 -2.22 27.28
N ASN A 215 3.52 -1.90 25.98
CA ASN A 215 2.52 -2.52 25.10
C ASN A 215 1.12 -2.68 25.71
N TRP A 216 0.69 -1.77 26.58
CA TRP A 216 -0.58 -1.87 27.31
C TRP A 216 -1.82 -2.06 26.43
N GLY A 217 -1.76 -1.64 25.15
CA GLY A 217 -2.83 -1.82 24.19
C GLY A 217 -3.06 -3.27 23.79
N TYR A 218 -2.09 -4.18 24.01
CA TYR A 218 -2.22 -5.61 23.80
C TYR A 218 -2.79 -6.26 25.05
N VAL A 219 -3.98 -6.86 24.92
CA VAL A 219 -4.52 -7.76 25.93
C VAL A 219 -4.09 -9.17 25.57
N PHE A 220 -3.79 -9.98 26.59
CA PHE A 220 -3.24 -11.33 26.44
C PHE A 220 -1.83 -11.24 25.86
N SER A 221 -0.99 -10.40 26.44
CA SER A 221 0.34 -10.12 25.88
C SER A 221 1.21 -11.38 25.81
N TRP A 222 1.07 -12.31 26.77
CA TRP A 222 1.83 -13.56 26.79
C TRP A 222 1.12 -14.68 26.05
N ASP A 223 -0.17 -14.85 26.33
CA ASP A 223 -1.00 -15.91 25.77
C ASP A 223 -1.37 -15.68 24.29
N GLY A 224 -1.54 -14.43 23.88
CA GLY A 224 -1.83 -14.00 22.52
C GLY A 224 -0.66 -13.27 21.82
N HIS A 225 -0.96 -12.67 20.67
CA HIS A 225 0.00 -11.93 19.83
C HIS A 225 1.24 -12.75 19.43
N ASN A 226 1.03 -14.05 19.22
CA ASN A 226 2.09 -15.03 18.99
C ASN A 226 1.67 -16.04 17.90
N GLU A 227 2.39 -17.16 17.76
CA GLU A 227 2.07 -18.20 16.77
C GLU A 227 0.76 -18.98 17.03
N PHE A 228 0.18 -18.89 18.22
CA PHE A 228 -1.05 -19.61 18.59
C PHE A 228 -2.28 -18.82 18.14
N TRP A 229 -2.34 -17.53 18.45
CA TRP A 229 -3.39 -16.64 17.97
C TRP A 229 -2.98 -15.16 17.98
N ALA A 230 -3.73 -14.35 17.23
CA ALA A 230 -3.38 -12.96 16.94
C ALA A 230 -3.60 -11.97 18.11
N GLY A 231 -4.17 -12.42 19.23
CA GLY A 231 -4.50 -11.56 20.37
C GLY A 231 -5.65 -10.56 20.13
N ARG A 232 -5.92 -9.74 21.14
CA ARG A 232 -6.89 -8.62 21.11
C ARG A 232 -6.24 -7.31 21.54
N ARG A 233 -6.85 -6.18 21.15
CA ARG A 233 -6.36 -4.83 21.46
C ARG A 233 -7.43 -3.95 22.12
N CYS A 234 -6.98 -3.02 22.96
CA CYS A 234 -7.80 -2.01 23.65
C CYS A 234 -7.31 -0.57 23.41
N ASP A 235 -6.66 -0.32 22.27
CA ASP A 235 -6.10 0.97 21.88
C ASP A 235 -6.40 1.31 20.40
N LEU A 236 -7.54 0.83 19.91
CA LEU A 236 -7.98 1.00 18.52
C LEU A 236 -8.90 2.21 18.40
N ASP A 237 -8.73 3.00 17.33
CA ASP A 237 -9.57 4.15 16.96
C ASP A 237 -10.83 3.77 16.16
N TRP A 238 -11.29 2.52 16.32
CA TRP A 238 -12.43 1.96 15.60
C TRP A 238 -13.76 2.63 15.95
N VAL A 239 -14.63 2.80 14.96
CA VAL A 239 -15.88 3.56 15.03
C VAL A 239 -17.08 2.66 14.76
N TYR A 240 -18.03 2.65 15.69
CA TYR A 240 -19.32 1.98 15.53
C TYR A 240 -20.28 2.82 14.65
N PRO A 241 -21.08 2.18 13.76
CA PRO A 241 -21.16 0.74 13.48
C PRO A 241 -20.20 0.27 12.39
N ASP A 242 -19.39 1.15 11.81
CA ASP A 242 -18.63 0.88 10.59
C ASP A 242 -17.59 -0.25 10.80
N ASP A 243 -16.96 -0.29 11.98
CA ASP A 243 -15.99 -1.31 12.39
C ASP A 243 -16.61 -2.46 13.22
N TYR A 244 -17.94 -2.48 13.39
CA TYR A 244 -18.64 -3.53 14.14
C TYR A 244 -18.96 -4.75 13.26
N VAL A 245 -18.24 -5.83 13.52
CA VAL A 245 -18.01 -6.90 12.54
C VAL A 245 -18.43 -8.25 13.11
N SER A 246 -17.77 -8.66 14.19
CA SER A 246 -18.14 -9.80 15.02
C SER A 246 -18.29 -9.37 16.47
N GLY A 247 -18.65 -10.31 17.35
CA GLY A 247 -18.77 -10.02 18.78
C GLY A 247 -17.49 -9.45 19.40
N HIS A 248 -16.34 -10.03 19.09
CA HIS A 248 -15.07 -9.54 19.64
C HIS A 248 -14.66 -8.17 19.06
N ASP A 249 -15.19 -7.75 17.91
CA ASP A 249 -14.90 -6.43 17.33
C ASP A 249 -15.64 -5.33 18.06
N GLY A 250 -16.93 -5.53 18.34
CA GLY A 250 -17.65 -4.63 19.22
C GLY A 250 -17.05 -4.58 20.63
N GLY A 251 -16.48 -5.69 21.09
CA GLY A 251 -15.75 -5.73 22.36
C GLY A 251 -14.52 -4.81 22.35
N GLN A 252 -13.72 -4.86 21.28
CA GLN A 252 -12.53 -4.01 21.15
C GLN A 252 -12.85 -2.52 20.94
N ILE A 253 -13.97 -2.18 20.27
CA ILE A 253 -14.47 -0.79 20.22
C ILE A 253 -14.82 -0.31 21.63
N TRP A 254 -15.58 -1.11 22.37
CA TRP A 254 -16.02 -0.77 23.73
C TRP A 254 -14.84 -0.63 24.68
N SER A 255 -13.91 -1.59 24.68
CA SER A 255 -12.75 -1.56 25.58
C SER A 255 -11.79 -0.43 25.25
N SER A 256 -11.56 -0.11 23.97
CA SER A 256 -10.73 1.02 23.56
C SER A 256 -11.32 2.35 24.02
N ALA A 257 -12.63 2.55 23.83
CA ALA A 257 -13.31 3.75 24.31
C ALA A 257 -13.21 3.91 25.84
N LEU A 258 -13.32 2.82 26.59
CA LEU A 258 -13.13 2.86 28.04
C LEU A 258 -11.66 3.13 28.43
N MET A 259 -10.68 2.67 27.64
CA MET A 259 -9.26 2.93 27.88
C MET A 259 -8.82 4.37 27.54
N ASP A 260 -9.53 5.03 26.62
CA ASP A 260 -9.38 6.46 26.37
C ASP A 260 -9.98 7.29 27.51
N ILE A 261 -11.17 6.91 28.00
CA ILE A 261 -11.74 7.51 29.22
C ILE A 261 -10.82 7.27 30.43
N TRP A 262 -10.23 6.07 30.54
CA TRP A 262 -9.22 5.74 31.56
C TRP A 262 -8.00 6.63 31.48
N ALA A 263 -7.53 6.97 30.27
CA ALA A 263 -6.35 7.81 30.08
C ALA A 263 -6.55 9.22 30.68
N ASP A 264 -7.77 9.73 30.58
CA ASP A 264 -8.11 11.09 31.03
C ASP A 264 -8.60 11.15 32.49
N LEU A 265 -9.50 10.25 32.88
CA LEU A 265 -10.09 10.26 34.22
C LEU A 265 -9.29 9.45 35.25
N GLY A 266 -8.38 8.61 34.76
CA GLY A 266 -7.63 7.66 35.56
C GLY A 266 -8.46 6.45 36.01
N ARG A 267 -7.73 5.37 36.30
CA ARG A 267 -8.29 4.06 36.65
C ARG A 267 -9.45 4.06 37.64
N PHE A 268 -9.29 4.76 38.77
CA PHE A 268 -10.27 4.66 39.86
C PHE A 268 -11.65 5.20 39.49
N ILE A 269 -11.72 6.29 38.72
CA ILE A 269 -12.99 6.87 38.29
C ILE A 269 -13.62 5.97 37.23
N THR A 270 -12.85 5.58 36.22
CA THR A 270 -13.31 4.74 35.10
C THR A 270 -13.79 3.37 35.58
N ASP A 271 -13.01 2.66 36.40
CA ASP A 271 -13.41 1.35 36.94
C ASP A 271 -14.70 1.45 37.78
N ARG A 272 -14.87 2.54 38.55
CA ARG A 272 -16.08 2.73 39.36
C ARG A 272 -17.32 2.99 38.51
N LEU A 273 -17.19 3.84 37.48
CA LEU A 273 -18.25 4.09 36.51
C LEU A 273 -18.61 2.81 35.76
N PHE A 274 -17.59 2.05 35.31
CA PHE A 274 -17.74 0.77 34.66
C PHE A 274 -18.58 -0.20 35.50
N ILE A 275 -18.25 -0.39 36.78
CA ILE A 275 -19.03 -1.27 37.66
C ILE A 275 -20.46 -0.74 37.88
N GLU A 276 -20.63 0.57 38.12
CA GLU A 276 -21.96 1.17 38.29
C GLU A 276 -22.86 0.96 37.06
N THR A 277 -22.27 1.00 35.87
CA THR A 277 -22.97 0.84 34.59
C THR A 277 -23.71 -0.51 34.50
N HIS A 278 -23.12 -1.57 35.06
CA HIS A 278 -23.72 -2.90 35.07
C HIS A 278 -25.04 -2.99 35.85
N TYR A 279 -25.30 -2.06 36.78
CA TYR A 279 -26.59 -1.97 37.48
C TYR A 279 -27.68 -1.26 36.67
N ILE A 280 -27.35 -0.67 35.52
CA ILE A 280 -28.23 0.21 34.75
C ILE A 280 -28.75 -0.48 33.47
N TRP A 281 -27.87 -1.14 32.70
CA TRP A 281 -28.15 -1.51 31.30
C TRP A 281 -28.93 -2.82 31.07
N GLY A 282 -29.25 -3.58 32.12
CA GLY A 282 -30.12 -4.77 32.03
C GLY A 282 -29.51 -6.00 31.34
N TYR A 283 -30.38 -6.91 30.87
CA TYR A 283 -30.02 -8.28 30.43
C TYR A 283 -29.44 -8.39 29.01
N ALA A 284 -29.82 -7.50 28.09
CA ALA A 284 -29.40 -7.57 26.69
C ALA A 284 -29.13 -6.17 26.10
N PRO A 285 -28.19 -5.39 26.68
CA PRO A 285 -27.82 -4.10 26.12
C PRO A 285 -27.11 -4.23 24.77
N GLY A 286 -27.33 -3.26 23.88
CA GLY A 286 -26.44 -2.96 22.76
C GLY A 286 -25.32 -2.00 23.15
N LEU A 287 -24.35 -1.78 22.24
CA LEU A 287 -23.18 -0.93 22.51
C LEU A 287 -23.56 0.52 22.85
N GLN A 288 -24.55 1.08 22.13
CA GLN A 288 -25.04 2.43 22.41
C GLN A 288 -25.87 2.51 23.71
N ASP A 289 -26.63 1.45 24.05
CA ASP A 289 -27.33 1.36 25.35
C ASP A 289 -26.31 1.38 26.49
N ALA A 290 -25.16 0.72 26.28
CA ALA A 290 -24.11 0.64 27.25
C ALA A 290 -23.41 1.98 27.49
N ALA A 291 -23.07 2.71 26.42
CA ALA A 291 -22.52 4.06 26.52
C ALA A 291 -23.50 5.02 27.24
N GLN A 292 -24.80 4.93 26.93
CA GLN A 292 -25.84 5.70 27.62
C GLN A 292 -25.91 5.39 29.12
N ALA A 293 -25.85 4.11 29.47
CA ALA A 293 -25.84 3.68 30.87
C ALA A 293 -24.59 4.19 31.59
N TYR A 294 -23.44 4.26 30.93
CA TYR A 294 -22.19 4.74 31.50
C TYR A 294 -22.22 6.25 31.77
N ILE A 295 -22.78 7.03 30.83
CA ILE A 295 -23.07 8.46 31.05
C ILE A 295 -24.05 8.63 32.23
N GLN A 296 -25.06 7.76 32.35
CA GLN A 296 -25.99 7.78 33.47
C GLN A 296 -25.33 7.38 34.80
N ALA A 297 -24.36 6.48 34.79
CA ALA A 297 -23.57 6.12 35.97
C ALA A 297 -22.80 7.34 36.51
N ASP A 298 -22.21 8.15 35.62
CA ASP A 298 -21.55 9.39 36.01
C ASP A 298 -22.52 10.40 36.64
N ARG A 299 -23.70 10.54 36.06
CA ARG A 299 -24.78 11.36 36.64
C ARG A 299 -25.21 10.88 38.03
N ASN A 300 -25.19 9.56 38.27
CA ASN A 300 -25.58 8.99 39.56
C ASN A 300 -24.49 9.15 40.63
N LEU A 301 -23.22 8.94 40.26
CA LEU A 301 -22.10 8.91 41.21
C LEU A 301 -21.46 10.28 41.42
N TYR A 302 -21.34 11.07 40.36
CA TYR A 302 -20.57 12.32 40.30
C TYR A 302 -21.42 13.51 39.82
N ASN A 303 -22.75 13.37 39.77
CA ASN A 303 -23.66 14.42 39.30
C ASN A 303 -23.34 14.95 37.88
N GLY A 304 -22.73 14.15 37.02
CA GLY A 304 -22.44 14.51 35.64
C GLY A 304 -21.13 15.27 35.43
N GLU A 305 -20.25 15.26 36.43
CA GLU A 305 -18.95 15.96 36.41
C GLU A 305 -18.05 15.53 35.25
N HIS A 306 -18.12 14.26 34.82
CA HIS A 306 -17.24 13.69 33.81
C HIS A 306 -17.91 13.47 32.45
N VAL A 307 -19.19 13.85 32.30
CA VAL A 307 -19.97 13.66 31.06
C VAL A 307 -19.26 14.24 29.84
N SER A 308 -18.55 15.37 29.97
CA SER A 308 -17.81 15.98 28.85
C SER A 308 -16.75 15.04 28.28
N VAL A 309 -15.90 14.47 29.13
CA VAL A 309 -14.83 13.53 28.72
C VAL A 309 -15.43 12.22 28.19
N ILE A 310 -16.42 11.68 28.90
CA ILE A 310 -17.07 10.41 28.54
C ILE A 310 -17.73 10.50 27.15
N VAL A 311 -18.48 11.58 26.90
CA VAL A 311 -19.19 11.78 25.63
C VAL A 311 -18.21 12.05 24.50
N GLU A 312 -17.11 12.79 24.73
CA GLU A 312 -16.10 13.04 23.69
C GLU A 312 -15.51 11.72 23.17
N HIS A 313 -15.08 10.83 24.07
CA HIS A 313 -14.51 9.54 23.71
C HIS A 313 -15.54 8.58 23.12
N PHE A 314 -16.73 8.46 23.71
CA PHE A 314 -17.77 7.63 23.10
C PHE A 314 -18.22 8.15 21.74
N ALA A 315 -18.23 9.46 21.50
CA ALA A 315 -18.54 10.02 20.19
C ALA A 315 -17.41 9.75 19.18
N ALA A 316 -16.15 9.81 19.59
CA ALA A 316 -15.01 9.44 18.75
C ALA A 316 -15.10 7.98 18.26
N HIS A 317 -15.65 7.08 19.09
CA HIS A 317 -15.92 5.68 18.72
C HIS A 317 -17.32 5.43 18.14
N GLY A 318 -18.11 6.47 17.82
CA GLY A 318 -19.46 6.32 17.22
C GLY A 318 -20.52 5.69 18.13
N LEU A 319 -20.25 5.59 19.43
CA LEU A 319 -21.15 4.99 20.43
C LEU A 319 -22.26 5.94 20.89
N VAL A 320 -22.06 7.25 20.75
CA VAL A 320 -23.07 8.30 21.00
C VAL A 320 -22.92 9.45 20.01
N ASN A 321 -23.99 10.22 19.81
CA ASN A 321 -23.87 11.53 19.16
C ASN A 321 -23.60 12.59 20.24
N LYS A 322 -22.52 13.36 20.09
CA LYS A 322 -22.12 14.41 21.05
C LYS A 322 -23.24 15.41 21.37
N GLU A 323 -23.96 15.85 20.34
CA GLU A 323 -25.02 16.86 20.43
C GLU A 323 -26.24 16.44 21.30
N ASP A 324 -26.41 15.14 21.56
CA ASP A 324 -27.50 14.62 22.40
C ASP A 324 -27.23 14.80 23.90
N TYR A 325 -26.00 15.16 24.32
CA TYR A 325 -25.60 15.17 25.73
C TYR A 325 -24.97 16.46 26.21
N ILE A 326 -24.15 17.11 25.38
CA ILE A 326 -23.36 18.27 25.77
C ILE A 326 -23.36 19.33 24.67
N ALA A 327 -23.08 20.58 25.03
CA ALA A 327 -22.81 21.62 24.03
C ALA A 327 -21.56 21.27 23.21
N ASP A 328 -21.52 21.69 21.95
CA ASP A 328 -20.34 21.57 21.11
C ASP A 328 -19.57 22.90 21.10
N ILE A 329 -18.27 22.84 21.41
CA ILE A 329 -17.37 24.01 21.47
C ILE A 329 -16.35 23.83 20.36
N GLN A 330 -16.42 24.68 19.35
CA GLN A 330 -15.46 24.73 18.25
C GLN A 330 -14.58 25.97 18.43
N HIS A 331 -13.31 25.75 18.75
CA HIS A 331 -12.34 26.81 19.02
C HIS A 331 -10.97 26.43 18.44
N THR A 332 -10.27 27.42 17.90
CA THR A 332 -8.90 27.26 17.43
C THR A 332 -7.95 27.75 18.53
N PRO A 333 -7.10 26.88 19.10
CA PRO A 333 -6.15 27.28 20.12
C PRO A 333 -5.25 28.43 19.66
N LEU A 334 -4.98 29.36 20.57
CA LEU A 334 -4.06 30.46 20.35
C LEU A 334 -2.64 29.89 20.14
N LYS A 335 -1.92 30.47 19.17
CA LYS A 335 -0.51 30.16 18.91
C LYS A 335 0.40 31.10 19.69
N ASP A 336 1.68 30.75 19.77
CA ASP A 336 2.69 31.62 20.35
C ASP A 336 2.73 32.97 19.61
N THR A 337 3.09 34.04 20.30
CA THR A 337 3.03 35.40 19.75
C THR A 337 4.08 36.33 20.35
N ASP A 338 4.55 37.30 19.55
CA ASP A 338 5.41 38.41 19.98
C ASP A 338 4.62 39.72 20.14
N ASP A 339 3.29 39.66 20.12
CA ASP A 339 2.43 40.78 20.46
C ASP A 339 2.28 40.95 21.97
N TYR A 340 3.08 41.87 22.51
CA TYR A 340 3.07 42.21 23.94
C TYR A 340 1.99 43.23 24.34
N SER A 341 1.27 43.81 23.37
CA SER A 341 0.54 45.07 23.58
C SER A 341 -0.97 44.94 23.46
N ASN A 342 -1.46 43.98 22.69
CA ASN A 342 -2.89 43.75 22.50
C ASN A 342 -3.39 42.58 23.34
N ASP A 343 -4.66 42.63 23.72
CA ASP A 343 -5.33 41.51 24.36
C ASP A 343 -5.49 40.34 23.36
N TYR A 344 -5.48 39.11 23.84
CA TYR A 344 -5.54 37.89 23.04
C TYR A 344 -7.00 37.40 22.95
N PRO A 345 -7.66 37.53 21.79
CA PRO A 345 -9.05 37.15 21.64
C PRO A 345 -9.21 35.64 21.55
N VAL A 346 -9.92 35.04 22.49
CA VAL A 346 -10.39 33.65 22.42
C VAL A 346 -11.80 33.67 21.83
N ILE A 347 -11.95 33.11 20.63
CA ILE A 347 -13.21 33.05 19.88
C ILE A 347 -13.61 31.59 19.75
N ALA A 348 -14.87 31.28 20.05
CA ALA A 348 -15.43 29.96 19.90
C ALA A 348 -16.83 30.01 19.28
N THR A 349 -17.14 29.04 18.42
CA THR A 349 -18.52 28.75 18.02
C THR A 349 -19.06 27.71 18.99
N ILE A 350 -20.13 28.05 19.71
CA ILE A 350 -20.71 27.23 20.78
C ILE A 350 -22.14 26.90 20.41
N THR A 351 -22.36 25.65 19.99
CA THR A 351 -23.69 25.14 19.63
C THR A 351 -24.31 24.45 20.86
N PRO A 352 -25.55 24.79 21.26
CA PRO A 352 -26.22 24.12 22.37
C PRO A 352 -26.41 22.62 22.07
N GLY A 353 -26.26 21.78 23.10
CA GLY A 353 -26.71 20.39 23.06
C GLY A 353 -28.21 20.28 23.34
N PRO A 354 -28.68 19.32 24.15
CA PRO A 354 -30.12 19.11 24.39
C PRO A 354 -30.77 20.25 25.17
N SER A 355 -30.02 20.94 26.04
CA SER A 355 -30.49 22.07 26.82
C SER A 355 -29.90 23.39 26.30
N PRO A 356 -30.68 24.49 26.26
CA PRO A 356 -30.15 25.79 25.86
C PRO A 356 -29.00 26.26 26.76
N LEU A 357 -28.06 27.01 26.20
CA LEU A 357 -26.94 27.60 26.95
C LEU A 357 -27.41 28.62 28.01
N ASP A 358 -26.82 28.58 29.21
CA ASP A 358 -26.85 29.70 30.15
C ASP A 358 -25.81 30.73 29.69
N THR A 359 -26.24 31.68 28.84
CA THR A 359 -25.37 32.73 28.27
C THR A 359 -24.69 33.63 29.31
N THR A 360 -25.02 33.51 30.60
CA THR A 360 -24.30 34.20 31.68
C THR A 360 -23.12 33.39 32.25
N LYS A 361 -22.97 32.15 31.81
CA LYS A 361 -21.98 31.16 32.26
C LYS A 361 -21.21 30.54 31.09
N LEU A 362 -20.76 31.40 30.20
CA LEU A 362 -19.81 31.07 29.15
C LEU A 362 -18.50 31.74 29.50
N TRP A 363 -17.44 30.96 29.70
CA TRP A 363 -16.22 31.44 30.30
C TRP A 363 -14.97 31.02 29.55
N VAL A 364 -13.98 31.90 29.57
CA VAL A 364 -12.58 31.55 29.40
C VAL A 364 -11.93 31.61 30.78
N ILE A 365 -11.40 30.49 31.25
CA ILE A 365 -10.60 30.41 32.47
C ILE A 365 -9.15 30.44 32.03
N TRP A 366 -8.35 31.38 32.55
CA TRP A 366 -6.99 31.62 32.08
C TRP A 366 -6.05 32.05 33.22
N GLY A 367 -4.74 32.05 32.93
CA GLY A 367 -3.72 32.60 33.82
C GLY A 367 -2.31 32.40 33.27
N ILE A 368 -1.31 32.95 33.98
CA ILE A 368 0.11 32.71 33.67
C ILE A 368 0.50 31.37 34.29
N ASP A 369 0.99 30.46 33.46
CA ASP A 369 1.36 29.07 33.75
C ASP A 369 0.21 28.17 34.26
N THR A 370 -0.81 28.72 34.93
CA THR A 370 -1.96 27.99 35.48
C THR A 370 -3.23 28.83 35.39
N PRO A 371 -4.35 28.29 34.89
CA PRO A 371 -5.60 29.04 34.83
C PRO A 371 -6.24 29.26 36.21
N VAL A 372 -6.41 30.52 36.60
CA VAL A 372 -6.94 30.91 37.93
C VAL A 372 -7.96 32.05 37.88
N ASP A 373 -8.00 32.80 36.78
CA ASP A 373 -8.92 33.92 36.57
C ASP A 373 -9.99 33.57 35.53
N THR A 374 -11.17 34.16 35.64
CA THR A 374 -12.32 33.88 34.77
C THR A 374 -12.75 35.12 34.01
N LEU A 375 -12.96 34.97 32.70
CA LEU A 375 -13.50 35.98 31.81
C LEU A 375 -14.84 35.50 31.23
N ASN A 376 -15.86 36.36 31.25
CA ASN A 376 -17.12 36.06 30.58
C ASN A 376 -16.97 36.22 29.07
N MET A 377 -17.47 35.25 28.31
CA MET A 377 -17.58 35.37 26.87
C MET A 377 -18.84 36.17 26.50
N HIS A 378 -18.76 36.90 25.40
CA HIS A 378 -19.83 37.75 24.88
C HIS A 378 -20.08 37.43 23.40
N SER A 379 -21.34 37.45 22.96
CA SER A 379 -21.67 37.23 21.55
C SER A 379 -21.00 38.29 20.66
N THR A 380 -20.40 37.85 19.56
CA THR A 380 -19.77 38.73 18.56
C THR A 380 -20.80 39.37 17.62
N GLY A 381 -22.04 38.85 17.62
CA GLY A 381 -23.09 39.18 16.66
C GLY A 381 -23.19 38.21 15.48
N ASN A 382 -22.21 37.30 15.30
CA ASN A 382 -22.34 36.14 14.43
C ASN A 382 -23.14 35.02 15.15
N PRO A 383 -23.90 34.19 14.42
CA PRO A 383 -24.63 33.07 15.03
C PRO A 383 -23.69 32.16 15.82
N ASP A 384 -24.06 31.84 17.06
CA ASP A 384 -23.37 30.90 17.95
C ASP A 384 -21.91 31.23 18.28
N GLU A 385 -21.39 32.38 17.85
CA GLU A 385 -20.01 32.80 18.08
C GLU A 385 -19.90 33.73 19.29
N TYR A 386 -18.98 33.38 20.19
CA TYR A 386 -18.70 34.09 21.44
C TYR A 386 -17.21 34.38 21.57
N GLN A 387 -16.88 35.47 22.26
CA GLN A 387 -15.51 35.92 22.46
C GLN A 387 -15.25 36.40 23.89
N ALA A 388 -14.07 36.09 24.42
CA ALA A 388 -13.46 36.78 25.54
C ALA A 388 -12.03 37.22 25.18
N ASN A 389 -11.51 38.26 25.82
CA ASN A 389 -10.16 38.77 25.54
C ASN A 389 -9.28 38.55 26.76
N ILE A 390 -8.29 37.67 26.64
CA ILE A 390 -7.25 37.50 27.66
C ILE A 390 -6.39 38.76 27.67
N PRO A 391 -6.28 39.50 28.80
CA PRO A 391 -5.47 40.71 28.87
C PRO A 391 -4.01 40.50 28.48
N ALA A 392 -3.41 41.49 27.82
CA ALA A 392 -1.97 41.52 27.58
C ALA A 392 -1.18 41.35 28.89
N SER A 393 -0.48 40.21 29.05
CA SER A 393 0.00 39.73 30.36
C SER A 393 1.52 39.79 30.56
N GLY A 394 2.24 40.49 29.68
CA GLY A 394 3.68 40.74 29.82
C GLY A 394 4.52 40.20 28.67
N ASN A 395 5.84 40.07 28.89
CA ASN A 395 6.80 39.53 27.92
C ASN A 395 7.47 38.30 28.54
N ASN A 396 7.62 37.25 27.72
CA ASN A 396 8.27 35.98 28.04
C ASN A 396 7.52 35.22 29.14
N VAL A 397 6.22 35.02 28.91
CA VAL A 397 5.29 34.30 29.79
C VAL A 397 4.54 33.23 29.00
N THR A 398 4.17 32.13 29.65
CA THR A 398 3.25 31.15 29.08
C THR A 398 1.87 31.39 29.66
N ILE A 399 0.88 31.57 28.78
CA ILE A 399 -0.52 31.73 29.16
C ILE A 399 -1.20 30.38 28.97
N ALA A 400 -1.84 29.89 30.02
CA ALA A 400 -2.66 28.69 29.98
C ALA A 400 -4.14 29.07 30.08
N TYR A 401 -5.01 28.40 29.33
CA TYR A 401 -6.45 28.67 29.36
C TYR A 401 -7.29 27.48 28.89
N TYR A 402 -8.58 27.51 29.21
CA TYR A 402 -9.60 26.61 28.69
C TYR A 402 -10.96 27.31 28.65
N ILE A 403 -11.90 26.77 27.89
CA ILE A 403 -13.27 27.27 27.79
C ILE A 403 -14.17 26.39 28.66
N ALA A 404 -15.10 27.00 29.38
CA ALA A 404 -16.15 26.29 30.11
C ALA A 404 -17.50 26.92 29.81
N VAL A 405 -18.47 26.10 29.42
CA VAL A 405 -19.84 26.52 29.10
C VAL A 405 -20.81 25.75 29.97
N VAL A 406 -21.86 26.42 30.44
CA VAL A 406 -22.91 25.79 31.26
C VAL A 406 -24.25 25.94 30.56
N ASP A 407 -25.02 24.85 30.50
CA ASP A 407 -26.40 24.89 30.01
C ASP A 407 -27.41 25.23 31.13
N LEU A 408 -28.68 25.37 30.78
CA LEU A 408 -29.74 25.72 31.74
C LEU A 408 -30.08 24.60 32.74
N ASP A 409 -29.72 23.35 32.44
CA ASP A 409 -29.87 22.21 33.36
C ASP A 409 -28.65 22.08 34.29
N GLY A 410 -27.60 22.86 34.05
CA GLY A 410 -26.40 22.93 34.87
C GLY A 410 -25.29 21.98 34.43
N GLN A 411 -25.42 21.32 33.27
CA GLN A 411 -24.33 20.54 32.68
C GLN A 411 -23.23 21.48 32.23
N VAL A 412 -21.99 21.12 32.53
CA VAL A 412 -20.80 21.86 32.11
C VAL A 412 -20.12 21.09 30.96
N THR A 413 -19.73 21.81 29.92
CA THR A 413 -18.83 21.31 28.87
C THR A 413 -17.54 22.12 28.89
N TYR A 414 -16.42 21.44 28.67
CA TYR A 414 -15.09 22.06 28.62
C TYR A 414 -14.46 21.93 27.23
N ASP A 415 -13.58 22.88 26.89
CA ASP A 415 -12.63 22.76 25.78
C ASP A 415 -11.22 23.20 26.26
N PRO A 416 -10.23 22.29 26.32
CA PRO A 416 -10.34 20.87 25.97
C PRO A 416 -11.22 20.10 26.98
N ALA A 417 -11.78 18.95 26.58
CA ALA A 417 -12.77 18.20 27.37
C ALA A 417 -12.27 17.80 28.78
N GLN A 418 -10.96 17.63 28.93
CA GLN A 418 -10.27 17.22 30.16
C GLN A 418 -9.95 18.39 31.09
N ALA A 419 -10.36 19.63 30.79
CA ALA A 419 -10.09 20.75 31.67
C ALA A 419 -10.78 20.57 33.04
N PRO A 420 -10.15 20.97 34.15
CA PRO A 420 -8.91 21.77 34.24
C PRO A 420 -7.61 20.96 34.25
N ASP A 421 -7.65 19.64 34.15
CA ASP A 421 -6.46 18.78 34.22
C ASP A 421 -5.60 18.90 32.94
N SER A 422 -6.24 19.16 31.80
CA SER A 422 -5.59 19.59 30.55
C SER A 422 -6.09 20.96 30.11
N VAL A 423 -5.21 21.77 29.54
CA VAL A 423 -5.48 23.16 29.17
C VAL A 423 -4.74 23.51 27.89
N PHE A 424 -5.28 24.46 27.11
CA PHE A 424 -4.51 25.07 26.04
C PHE A 424 -3.43 25.98 26.64
N SER A 425 -2.33 26.14 25.91
CA SER A 425 -1.32 27.12 26.29
C SER A 425 -0.61 27.72 25.08
N PHE A 426 -0.17 28.96 25.21
CA PHE A 426 0.66 29.64 24.23
C PHE A 426 1.69 30.53 24.92
N HIS A 427 2.83 30.73 24.28
CA HIS A 427 3.92 31.55 24.76
C HIS A 427 3.85 32.97 24.17
N VAL A 428 3.98 33.98 25.04
CA VAL A 428 4.13 35.38 24.63
C VAL A 428 5.60 35.77 24.78
N GLY A 429 6.33 35.90 23.68
CA GLY A 429 7.78 36.10 23.70
C GLY A 429 8.36 36.36 22.30
N PRO A 430 9.68 36.62 22.18
CA PRO A 430 10.31 36.74 20.87
C PRO A 430 10.39 35.39 20.18
N ASP A 431 10.02 35.35 18.90
CA ASP A 431 10.26 34.15 18.09
C ASP A 431 11.71 34.07 17.63
N THR A 432 12.28 32.88 17.76
CA THR A 432 13.67 32.59 17.37
C THR A 432 13.80 31.28 16.60
N LEU A 433 12.68 30.57 16.39
CA LEU A 433 12.66 29.32 15.65
C LEU A 433 12.37 29.64 14.18
N ASN A 434 12.96 28.85 13.28
CA ASN A 434 12.64 28.97 11.87
C ASN A 434 11.51 27.99 11.55
N PRO A 435 10.66 28.28 10.53
CA PRO A 435 9.71 27.32 10.01
C PRO A 435 10.38 26.00 9.62
N PHE A 436 9.71 24.88 9.83
CA PHE A 436 10.13 23.57 9.34
C PHE A 436 9.39 23.24 8.03
N ILE A 437 10.11 22.74 7.02
CA ILE A 437 9.55 22.36 5.71
C ILE A 437 9.81 20.88 5.49
N ASP A 438 8.76 20.07 5.47
CA ASP A 438 8.81 18.69 4.99
C ASP A 438 8.35 18.62 3.54
N HIS A 439 9.19 18.03 2.68
CA HIS A 439 8.95 17.98 1.25
C HIS A 439 9.75 16.84 0.61
N THR A 440 9.02 15.99 -0.13
CA THR A 440 9.62 14.97 -1.00
C THR A 440 9.93 15.58 -2.37
N ALA A 441 11.20 15.51 -2.78
CA ALA A 441 11.62 16.00 -4.09
C ALA A 441 10.86 15.28 -5.22
N LEU A 442 10.41 16.05 -6.23
CA LEU A 442 9.76 15.50 -7.41
C LEU A 442 10.77 14.68 -8.24
N ASP A 443 10.33 13.51 -8.71
CA ASP A 443 11.03 12.71 -9.70
C ASP A 443 10.86 13.28 -11.12
N ASP A 444 11.49 12.65 -12.12
CA ASP A 444 11.33 13.00 -13.53
C ASP A 444 9.83 13.04 -13.92
N GLN A 445 9.41 14.14 -14.55
CA GLN A 445 8.02 14.43 -14.87
C GLN A 445 7.75 14.15 -16.36
N MET A 446 6.58 13.60 -16.67
CA MET A 446 6.20 13.33 -18.05
C MET A 446 5.67 14.60 -18.72
N LEU A 447 6.11 14.85 -19.96
CA LEU A 447 5.68 16.03 -20.72
C LEU A 447 4.14 16.12 -20.85
N ASP A 448 3.48 14.97 -21.02
CA ASP A 448 2.03 14.88 -21.20
C ASP A 448 1.23 15.24 -19.92
N ASN A 449 1.87 15.20 -18.75
CA ASN A 449 1.26 15.46 -17.44
C ASN A 449 1.62 16.84 -16.89
N TRP A 450 2.23 17.70 -17.71
CA TRP A 450 2.62 19.04 -17.29
C TRP A 450 1.40 19.99 -17.22
N PRO A 451 1.30 20.87 -16.19
CA PRO A 451 2.30 21.22 -15.18
C PRO A 451 2.40 20.24 -14.01
N ALA A 452 3.62 20.04 -13.52
CA ALA A 452 3.84 19.32 -12.26
C ALA A 452 3.42 20.18 -11.04
N THR A 453 3.00 19.50 -9.98
CA THR A 453 2.57 20.12 -8.71
C THR A 453 3.65 19.93 -7.65
N VAL A 454 3.97 20.98 -6.89
CA VAL A 454 4.86 20.93 -5.73
C VAL A 454 3.99 20.98 -4.47
N THR A 455 4.17 20.01 -3.56
CA THR A 455 3.50 19.97 -2.25
C THR A 455 4.52 20.00 -1.11
N ALA A 456 4.18 20.58 0.04
CA ALA A 456 5.01 20.56 1.24
C ALA A 456 4.17 20.75 2.50
N THR A 457 4.55 20.07 3.59
CA THR A 457 4.04 20.33 4.93
C THR A 457 4.94 21.37 5.59
N VAL A 458 4.40 22.50 6.04
CA VAL A 458 5.17 23.59 6.62
C VAL A 458 4.61 23.98 7.98
N THR A 459 5.43 23.87 9.01
CA THR A 459 5.05 24.14 10.41
C THR A 459 5.90 25.23 11.04
N ASP A 460 5.33 25.95 11.99
CA ASP A 460 6.00 26.96 12.80
C ASP A 460 5.22 27.21 14.11
N ASN A 461 5.91 27.59 15.19
CA ASN A 461 5.31 27.82 16.52
C ASN A 461 4.42 29.08 16.57
N PHE A 462 4.72 30.11 15.78
CA PHE A 462 3.92 31.35 15.69
C PHE A 462 2.96 31.28 14.49
N GLY A 463 3.38 30.53 13.46
CA GLY A 463 2.62 30.29 12.24
C GLY A 463 3.37 30.79 11.01
N VAL A 464 2.96 30.29 9.85
CA VAL A 464 3.64 30.53 8.57
C VAL A 464 2.98 31.70 7.84
N ASP A 465 3.76 32.70 7.44
CA ASP A 465 3.29 33.84 6.63
C ASP A 465 3.27 33.49 5.14
N THR A 466 4.40 33.03 4.60
CA THR A 466 4.51 32.72 3.17
C THR A 466 5.28 31.45 2.91
N VAL A 467 4.84 30.72 1.87
CA VAL A 467 5.55 29.58 1.30
C VAL A 467 5.69 29.80 -0.20
N ILE A 468 6.92 29.80 -0.71
CA ILE A 468 7.24 30.14 -2.10
C ILE A 468 8.14 29.08 -2.70
N CYS A 469 7.74 28.54 -3.85
CA CYS A 469 8.62 27.73 -4.69
C CYS A 469 9.42 28.65 -5.62
N TYR A 470 10.76 28.57 -5.54
CA TYR A 470 11.68 29.23 -6.46
C TYR A 470 12.22 28.22 -7.45
N TYR A 471 12.21 28.53 -8.74
CA TYR A 471 12.58 27.58 -9.78
C TYR A 471 13.29 28.19 -11.00
N SER A 472 13.84 27.33 -11.85
CA SER A 472 14.39 27.64 -13.17
C SER A 472 14.31 26.42 -14.10
N ILE A 473 14.31 26.68 -15.41
CA ILE A 473 14.34 25.65 -16.45
C ILE A 473 15.67 25.77 -17.19
N ASN A 474 16.42 24.66 -17.31
CA ASN A 474 17.71 24.53 -17.99
C ASN A 474 18.86 25.46 -17.51
N ASN A 475 18.72 26.11 -16.34
CA ASN A 475 19.69 27.07 -15.84
C ASN A 475 19.85 26.96 -14.31
N ASP A 476 21.08 27.07 -13.80
CA ASP A 476 21.40 26.92 -12.37
C ASP A 476 21.00 28.13 -11.49
N SER A 477 20.41 29.17 -12.08
CA SER A 477 19.98 30.38 -11.35
C SER A 477 18.46 30.39 -11.19
N LEU A 478 17.96 30.00 -10.01
CA LEU A 478 16.53 30.05 -9.64
C LEU A 478 16.03 31.51 -9.71
N ASN A 479 15.47 31.91 -10.84
CA ASN A 479 15.10 33.31 -11.14
C ASN A 479 13.59 33.51 -11.27
N LYS A 480 12.79 32.46 -11.05
CA LYS A 480 11.33 32.46 -11.12
C LYS A 480 10.77 31.95 -9.80
N SER A 481 9.51 32.26 -9.53
CA SER A 481 8.84 31.80 -8.32
C SER A 481 7.33 31.81 -8.44
N PHE A 482 6.65 30.96 -7.68
CA PHE A 482 5.21 30.97 -7.48
C PHE A 482 4.88 30.60 -6.02
N PRO A 483 3.76 31.10 -5.45
CA PRO A 483 3.37 30.75 -4.09
C PRO A 483 2.86 29.30 -4.02
N LEU A 484 3.15 28.61 -2.92
CA LEU A 484 2.41 27.42 -2.52
C LEU A 484 1.27 27.88 -1.61
N LEU A 485 0.03 27.50 -1.95
CA LEU A 485 -1.17 27.88 -1.23
C LEU A 485 -1.48 26.83 -0.16
N ASN A 486 -1.88 27.28 1.04
CA ASN A 486 -2.33 26.38 2.08
C ASN A 486 -3.62 25.67 1.64
N THR A 487 -3.57 24.34 1.55
CA THR A 487 -4.70 23.50 1.11
C THR A 487 -5.48 22.92 2.28
N SER A 488 -4.81 22.62 3.40
CA SER A 488 -5.43 22.15 4.65
C SER A 488 -4.38 22.11 5.76
N GLY A 489 -4.70 22.63 6.96
CA GLY A 489 -3.79 22.56 8.12
C GLY A 489 -2.42 23.16 7.81
N ASP A 490 -1.39 22.32 7.83
CA ASP A 490 0.00 22.68 7.53
C ASP A 490 0.43 22.28 6.10
N GLU A 491 -0.48 21.84 5.24
CA GLU A 491 -0.21 21.42 3.85
C GLU A 491 -0.28 22.58 2.86
N TYR A 492 0.74 22.70 2.00
CA TYR A 492 0.87 23.72 0.98
C TYR A 492 1.10 23.12 -0.41
N SER A 493 0.46 23.67 -1.45
CA SER A 493 0.57 23.15 -2.82
C SER A 493 0.55 24.24 -3.90
N GLY A 494 1.19 23.99 -5.05
CA GLY A 494 1.13 24.85 -6.23
C GLY A 494 1.78 24.26 -7.48
N ASP A 495 1.29 24.67 -8.65
CA ASP A 495 1.73 24.16 -9.95
C ASP A 495 2.80 25.04 -10.61
N PHE A 496 3.73 24.41 -11.34
CA PHE A 496 4.68 25.15 -12.16
C PHE A 496 3.96 25.90 -13.29
N PRO A 497 4.09 27.23 -13.41
CA PRO A 497 3.24 28.03 -14.30
C PRO A 497 3.69 28.08 -15.76
N GLU A 498 4.91 27.63 -16.08
CA GLU A 498 5.50 27.77 -17.42
C GLU A 498 5.46 26.47 -18.19
N SER A 499 5.34 26.53 -19.51
CA SER A 499 5.50 25.37 -20.40
C SER A 499 6.95 24.86 -20.40
N VAL A 500 7.10 23.55 -20.60
CA VAL A 500 8.39 22.85 -20.73
C VAL A 500 8.45 22.05 -22.04
N ASP A 501 9.66 21.73 -22.48
CA ASP A 501 9.95 20.87 -23.63
C ASP A 501 10.57 19.53 -23.17
N LEU A 502 10.50 18.50 -24.03
CA LEU A 502 11.11 17.20 -23.78
C LEU A 502 12.64 17.33 -23.54
N ASN A 503 13.13 16.72 -22.46
CA ASN A 503 14.49 16.79 -21.90
C ASN A 503 14.86 18.09 -21.17
N ASP A 504 13.92 19.01 -20.95
CA ASP A 504 14.17 20.13 -20.05
C ASP A 504 14.54 19.62 -18.65
N SER A 505 15.44 20.33 -17.97
CA SER A 505 15.75 20.09 -16.56
C SER A 505 15.18 21.21 -15.72
N VAL A 506 14.30 20.89 -14.78
CA VAL A 506 13.70 21.85 -13.84
C VAL A 506 14.45 21.76 -12.53
N PHE A 507 14.88 22.91 -12.02
CA PHE A 507 15.53 23.05 -10.73
C PHE A 507 14.64 23.89 -9.82
N TYR A 508 14.43 23.47 -8.58
CA TYR A 508 13.56 24.22 -7.66
C TYR A 508 13.95 24.07 -6.20
N LYS A 509 13.45 24.98 -5.36
CA LYS A 509 13.49 24.88 -3.90
C LYS A 509 12.27 25.58 -3.31
N ILE A 510 11.89 25.20 -2.11
CA ILE A 510 10.81 25.81 -1.35
C ILE A 510 11.42 26.71 -0.29
N LYS A 511 10.84 27.89 -0.04
CA LYS A 511 11.22 28.80 1.03
C LYS A 511 9.98 29.14 1.85
N ALA A 512 10.08 29.05 3.17
CA ALA A 512 9.04 29.46 4.09
C ALA A 512 9.51 30.62 4.96
N VAL A 513 8.59 31.49 5.34
CA VAL A 513 8.79 32.62 6.25
C VAL A 513 7.67 32.59 7.29
N ASP A 514 8.00 32.74 8.56
CA ASP A 514 7.00 32.82 9.65
C ASP A 514 6.29 34.18 9.72
N ILE A 515 5.23 34.25 10.53
CA ILE A 515 4.43 35.45 10.81
C ILE A 515 5.07 36.38 11.85
N SER A 516 6.17 35.96 12.48
CA SER A 516 6.80 36.74 13.55
C SER A 516 7.28 38.11 13.06
N SER A 517 7.50 39.04 13.99
CA SER A 517 8.08 40.34 13.65
C SER A 517 9.51 40.25 13.12
N ASN A 518 10.23 39.17 13.40
CA ASN A 518 11.57 38.90 12.87
C ASN A 518 11.55 38.29 11.47
N GLN A 519 10.42 37.68 11.05
CA GLN A 519 10.27 36.96 9.79
C GLN A 519 11.37 35.92 9.61
N ASN A 520 11.48 34.95 10.53
CA ASN A 520 12.49 33.92 10.40
C ASN A 520 12.16 33.04 9.18
N GLU A 521 13.21 32.50 8.55
CA GLU A 521 13.09 31.83 7.25
C GLU A 521 13.84 30.51 7.20
N SER A 522 13.30 29.58 6.43
CA SER A 522 13.93 28.30 6.09
C SER A 522 13.75 27.97 4.61
N GLN A 523 14.48 26.96 4.13
CA GLN A 523 14.35 26.48 2.75
C GLN A 523 14.51 24.95 2.69
N SER A 524 13.84 24.33 1.72
CA SER A 524 14.02 22.92 1.37
C SER A 524 14.41 22.80 -0.11
N PRO A 525 15.53 22.14 -0.45
CA PRO A 525 16.50 21.56 0.48
C PRO A 525 17.31 22.64 1.23
N ASP A 526 17.86 22.31 2.41
CA ASP A 526 18.67 23.22 3.25
C ASP A 526 19.82 23.90 2.49
N SER A 527 20.36 23.22 1.47
CA SER A 527 21.34 23.77 0.55
C SER A 527 21.12 23.24 -0.87
N GLY A 528 21.39 24.09 -1.87
CA GLY A 528 21.22 23.73 -3.28
C GLY A 528 19.77 23.86 -3.75
N PHE A 529 19.34 22.87 -4.55
CA PHE A 529 18.01 22.79 -5.16
C PHE A 529 17.69 21.32 -5.48
N ASN A 530 16.40 21.01 -5.50
CA ASN A 530 15.88 19.78 -6.10
C ASN A 530 15.93 19.90 -7.63
N ALA A 531 15.98 18.77 -8.33
CA ALA A 531 16.06 18.73 -9.78
C ALA A 531 15.34 17.51 -10.34
N PHE A 532 14.60 17.71 -11.43
CA PHE A 532 13.99 16.64 -12.23
C PHE A 532 14.05 16.98 -13.72
N LYS A 533 13.82 15.99 -14.57
CA LYS A 533 13.75 16.16 -16.02
C LYS A 533 12.36 15.96 -16.56
N ILE A 534 12.12 16.57 -17.72
CA ILE A 534 10.96 16.30 -18.55
C ILE A 534 11.26 15.13 -19.47
N ILE A 535 10.52 14.05 -19.31
CA ILE A 535 10.68 12.81 -20.07
C ILE A 535 9.45 12.51 -20.92
N GLN A 536 9.65 11.68 -21.95
CA GLN A 536 8.55 11.17 -22.77
C GLN A 536 8.00 9.92 -22.09
N SER A 537 6.68 9.83 -21.95
CA SER A 537 6.02 8.61 -21.50
C SER A 537 6.30 7.45 -22.46
N LYS A 538 6.49 6.24 -21.92
CA LYS A 538 6.58 4.99 -22.69
C LYS A 538 5.21 4.49 -23.19
N GLY A 539 4.12 5.06 -22.68
CA GLY A 539 2.74 4.72 -23.00
C GLY A 539 1.80 5.20 -21.90
N LYS A 540 0.56 5.52 -22.27
CA LYS A 540 -0.51 5.94 -21.37
C LYS A 540 -1.30 4.73 -20.89
N ILE A 541 -1.41 4.56 -19.58
CA ILE A 541 -2.01 3.38 -18.96
C ILE A 541 -3.08 3.84 -17.97
N LEU A 542 -4.31 3.36 -18.16
CA LEU A 542 -5.36 3.52 -17.16
C LEU A 542 -5.39 2.28 -16.26
N VAL A 543 -5.12 2.47 -14.98
CA VAL A 543 -5.30 1.45 -13.94
C VAL A 543 -6.67 1.67 -13.31
N ILE A 544 -7.57 0.71 -13.47
CA ILE A 544 -8.91 0.76 -12.91
C ILE A 544 -8.90 -0.06 -11.64
N ASP A 545 -9.13 0.63 -10.53
CA ASP A 545 -9.30 0.06 -9.22
C ASP A 545 -10.78 -0.30 -9.02
N ASP A 546 -11.05 -1.60 -9.06
CA ASP A 546 -12.35 -2.21 -8.81
C ASP A 546 -12.57 -2.56 -7.33
N ASP A 547 -11.61 -2.19 -6.49
CA ASP A 547 -11.56 -2.44 -5.08
C ASP A 547 -11.43 -1.12 -4.29
N PRO A 548 -12.45 -0.24 -4.35
CA PRO A 548 -12.32 1.09 -3.77
C PRO A 548 -12.11 1.01 -2.26
N SER A 549 -11.21 1.87 -1.76
CA SER A 549 -10.86 2.01 -0.34
C SER A 549 -12.06 1.83 0.59
N ALA A 550 -11.92 0.87 1.51
CA ALA A 550 -12.84 0.47 2.57
C ALA A 550 -14.28 0.14 2.10
N LYS A 551 -14.53 -1.15 1.79
CA LYS A 551 -15.86 -1.73 2.00
C LYS A 551 -15.97 -2.19 3.45
N THR A 552 -17.14 -1.92 4.04
CA THR A 552 -17.58 -2.49 5.32
C THR A 552 -17.49 -4.02 5.26
N SER A 553 -17.20 -4.66 6.39
CA SER A 553 -17.14 -6.13 6.43
C SER A 553 -18.44 -6.73 5.90
N THR A 554 -18.31 -7.66 4.95
CA THR A 554 -19.44 -8.33 4.32
C THR A 554 -19.36 -9.84 4.53
N THR A 555 -20.50 -10.51 4.46
CA THR A 555 -20.50 -11.94 4.15
C THR A 555 -20.21 -12.11 2.67
N ASP A 556 -19.16 -12.86 2.37
CA ASP A 556 -18.84 -13.21 0.99
C ASP A 556 -19.95 -14.08 0.37
N GLU A 557 -19.89 -14.21 -0.94
CA GLU A 557 -20.72 -15.06 -1.79
C GLU A 557 -20.60 -16.57 -1.54
N LYS A 558 -19.61 -17.00 -0.76
CA LYS A 558 -19.38 -18.39 -0.31
C LYS A 558 -19.93 -18.62 1.10
N GLY A 559 -20.53 -17.61 1.73
CA GLY A 559 -21.10 -17.65 3.08
C GLY A 559 -20.07 -17.54 4.20
N GLY A 560 -18.82 -17.21 3.86
CA GLY A 560 -17.76 -16.84 4.78
C GLY A 560 -17.89 -15.39 5.22
N TYR A 561 -17.33 -15.09 6.39
CA TYR A 561 -17.34 -13.76 6.95
C TYR A 561 -16.00 -13.07 6.67
N VAL A 562 -16.05 -11.88 6.05
CA VAL A 562 -14.88 -11.07 5.66
C VAL A 562 -15.09 -9.69 6.31
N ARG A 563 -14.43 -9.32 7.42
CA ARG A 563 -13.00 -9.10 7.43
C ARG A 563 -12.62 -7.97 6.47
N ALA A 564 -13.19 -6.76 6.62
CA ALA A 564 -12.53 -5.55 6.16
C ALA A 564 -11.19 -5.38 6.91
N LYS A 565 -10.17 -6.13 6.49
CA LYS A 565 -8.85 -6.12 7.12
C LYS A 565 -7.73 -6.28 6.10
N GLU A 566 -8.00 -6.00 4.84
CA GLU A 566 -6.98 -6.01 3.81
C GLU A 566 -6.98 -4.68 3.08
N ASP A 567 -5.78 -4.29 2.65
CA ASP A 567 -5.47 -3.03 1.99
C ASP A 567 -6.20 -2.93 0.63
N TYR A 568 -7.52 -2.75 0.65
CA TYR A 568 -8.34 -2.67 -0.56
C TYR A 568 -7.87 -1.47 -1.41
N GLY A 569 -7.60 -1.71 -2.70
CA GLY A 569 -6.98 -0.77 -3.63
C GLY A 569 -5.44 -0.76 -3.63
N LYS A 570 -4.77 -1.55 -2.77
CA LYS A 570 -3.29 -1.62 -2.73
C LYS A 570 -2.68 -2.16 -4.00
N SER A 571 -3.24 -3.22 -4.59
CA SER A 571 -2.68 -3.81 -5.82
C SER A 571 -2.70 -2.79 -6.98
N ALA A 572 -3.82 -2.08 -7.16
CA ALA A 572 -3.93 -1.01 -8.16
C ALA A 572 -2.90 0.11 -7.92
N ASN A 573 -2.70 0.51 -6.67
CA ASN A 573 -1.70 1.50 -6.29
C ASN A 573 -0.25 1.00 -6.51
N THR A 574 0.05 -0.24 -6.15
CA THR A 574 1.35 -0.90 -6.40
C THR A 574 1.64 -0.96 -7.90
N ILE A 575 0.66 -1.40 -8.71
CA ILE A 575 0.75 -1.45 -10.17
C ILE A 575 1.06 -0.06 -10.73
N ALA A 576 0.29 0.96 -10.37
CA ALA A 576 0.48 2.32 -10.87
C ALA A 576 1.84 2.91 -10.47
N SER A 577 2.29 2.66 -9.23
CA SER A 577 3.62 3.06 -8.74
C SER A 577 4.73 2.41 -9.56
N TYR A 578 4.68 1.09 -9.77
CA TYR A 578 5.67 0.38 -10.58
C TYR A 578 5.71 0.90 -12.02
N LEU A 579 4.56 1.16 -12.63
CA LEU A 579 4.49 1.66 -13.99
C LEU A 579 5.05 3.08 -14.12
N THR A 580 4.75 3.95 -13.16
CA THR A 580 5.29 5.31 -13.09
C THR A 580 6.81 5.28 -13.00
N ASP A 581 7.38 4.47 -12.09
CA ASP A 581 8.83 4.31 -11.98
C ASP A 581 9.48 3.73 -13.24
N LEU A 582 8.75 2.90 -13.97
CA LEU A 582 9.19 2.33 -15.25
C LEU A 582 9.09 3.35 -16.40
N GLY A 583 8.51 4.52 -16.18
CA GLY A 583 8.38 5.62 -17.15
C GLY A 583 7.11 5.56 -17.99
N TYR A 584 6.05 4.90 -17.51
CA TYR A 584 4.71 4.94 -18.11
C TYR A 584 3.84 6.00 -17.44
N ASP A 585 2.98 6.64 -18.23
CA ASP A 585 1.97 7.57 -17.73
C ASP A 585 0.79 6.75 -17.19
N ALA A 586 0.88 6.35 -15.92
CA ALA A 586 -0.12 5.51 -15.26
C ALA A 586 -1.07 6.37 -14.42
N VAL A 587 -2.36 6.30 -14.72
CA VAL A 587 -3.42 6.99 -13.98
C VAL A 587 -4.31 5.95 -13.31
N THR A 588 -4.50 6.05 -12.00
CA THR A 588 -5.43 5.19 -11.26
C THR A 588 -6.79 5.86 -11.11
N VAL A 589 -7.87 5.13 -11.40
CA VAL A 589 -9.25 5.59 -11.22
C VAL A 589 -10.11 4.50 -10.58
N SER A 590 -11.12 4.88 -9.81
CA SER A 590 -12.14 3.92 -9.36
C SER A 590 -13.01 3.45 -10.52
N VAL A 591 -13.73 2.33 -10.37
CA VAL A 591 -14.73 1.88 -11.37
C VAL A 591 -15.73 2.98 -11.73
N THR A 592 -16.23 3.74 -10.76
CA THR A 592 -17.17 4.83 -11.04
C THR A 592 -16.56 5.89 -11.97
N ALA A 593 -15.32 6.31 -11.72
CA ALA A 593 -14.61 7.25 -12.58
C ALA A 593 -14.22 6.63 -13.94
N ALA A 594 -13.95 5.32 -13.97
CA ALA A 594 -13.69 4.59 -15.20
C ALA A 594 -14.90 4.60 -16.13
N LEU A 595 -16.15 4.60 -15.63
CA LEU A 595 -17.35 4.67 -16.46
C LEU A 595 -17.42 5.95 -17.31
N ASP A 596 -16.94 7.07 -16.79
CA ASP A 596 -16.90 8.36 -17.50
C ASP A 596 -15.62 8.58 -18.33
N SER A 597 -14.60 7.74 -18.12
CA SER A 597 -13.30 7.85 -18.82
C SER A 597 -13.38 7.39 -20.29
N ASP A 598 -12.75 8.11 -21.22
CA ASP A 598 -12.59 7.65 -22.60
C ASP A 598 -11.36 6.74 -22.72
N PHE A 599 -11.58 5.43 -22.87
CA PHE A 599 -10.48 4.45 -22.94
C PHE A 599 -9.60 4.64 -24.18
N THR A 600 -10.09 5.31 -25.23
CA THR A 600 -9.32 5.55 -26.46
C THR A 600 -8.15 6.53 -26.28
N HIS A 601 -8.07 7.20 -25.12
CA HIS A 601 -6.93 8.04 -24.75
C HIS A 601 -5.74 7.26 -24.17
N TYR A 602 -5.90 5.97 -23.91
CA TYR A 602 -4.90 5.13 -23.27
C TYR A 602 -4.44 4.02 -24.21
N ASP A 603 -3.15 3.70 -24.14
CA ASP A 603 -2.53 2.62 -24.92
C ASP A 603 -2.83 1.24 -24.30
N LEU A 604 -3.06 1.20 -22.98
CA LEU A 604 -3.39 -0.01 -22.22
C LEU A 604 -4.40 0.31 -21.11
N ILE A 605 -5.36 -0.58 -20.93
CA ILE A 605 -6.24 -0.62 -19.76
C ILE A 605 -5.79 -1.77 -18.85
N ILE A 606 -5.69 -1.51 -17.55
CA ILE A 606 -5.47 -2.52 -16.52
C ILE A 606 -6.69 -2.54 -15.61
N SER A 607 -7.40 -3.66 -15.54
CA SER A 607 -8.44 -3.89 -14.53
C SER A 607 -7.83 -4.65 -13.37
N SER A 608 -7.62 -3.97 -12.25
CA SER A 608 -7.07 -4.57 -11.03
C SER A 608 -8.17 -4.71 -9.99
N SER A 609 -8.33 -5.94 -9.50
CA SER A 609 -9.24 -6.26 -8.41
C SER A 609 -8.48 -6.73 -7.16
N GLY A 610 -7.16 -6.98 -7.24
CA GLY A 610 -6.37 -7.43 -6.09
C GLY A 610 -6.99 -8.65 -5.41
N ALA A 611 -7.21 -8.54 -4.09
CA ALA A 611 -7.87 -9.55 -3.25
C ALA A 611 -9.39 -9.32 -3.08
N ASN A 612 -10.00 -8.41 -3.85
CA ASN A 612 -11.45 -8.17 -3.81
C ASN A 612 -12.22 -9.46 -4.14
N GLN A 613 -13.07 -9.87 -3.20
CA GLN A 613 -13.88 -11.09 -3.28
C GLN A 613 -15.24 -10.90 -3.94
N SER A 614 -15.60 -9.66 -4.33
CA SER A 614 -16.74 -9.38 -5.20
C SER A 614 -16.31 -8.42 -6.33
N PRO A 615 -15.36 -8.86 -7.17
CA PRO A 615 -14.82 -8.04 -8.24
C PRO A 615 -15.83 -7.89 -9.38
N VAL A 616 -15.66 -6.83 -10.19
CA VAL A 616 -16.37 -6.57 -11.45
C VAL A 616 -17.89 -6.67 -11.35
N ALA A 617 -18.48 -6.36 -10.19
CA ALA A 617 -19.92 -6.51 -9.93
C ALA A 617 -20.83 -5.55 -10.74
N ASP A 618 -20.28 -4.43 -11.23
CA ASP A 618 -21.00 -3.43 -12.04
C ASP A 618 -21.19 -3.90 -13.51
N ASP A 619 -22.44 -3.93 -13.98
CA ASP A 619 -22.79 -4.42 -15.32
C ASP A 619 -22.38 -3.48 -16.45
N VAL A 620 -22.40 -2.17 -16.21
CA VAL A 620 -21.95 -1.15 -17.15
C VAL A 620 -20.44 -1.24 -17.31
N TYR A 621 -19.71 -1.45 -16.21
CA TYR A 621 -18.27 -1.61 -16.23
C TYR A 621 -17.84 -2.85 -17.04
N ARG A 622 -18.44 -4.02 -16.75
CA ARG A 622 -18.19 -5.24 -17.54
C ARG A 622 -18.49 -5.03 -19.02
N THR A 623 -19.63 -4.40 -19.34
CA THR A 623 -20.01 -4.10 -20.74
C THR A 623 -18.98 -3.18 -21.41
N LYS A 624 -18.40 -2.23 -20.66
CA LYS A 624 -17.37 -1.33 -21.16
C LYS A 624 -16.08 -2.08 -21.50
N LEU A 625 -15.63 -2.99 -20.65
CA LEU A 625 -14.49 -3.87 -20.92
C LEU A 625 -14.77 -4.81 -22.11
N GLU A 626 -15.98 -5.40 -22.20
CA GLU A 626 -16.39 -6.22 -23.35
C GLU A 626 -16.35 -5.42 -24.67
N ASN A 627 -16.83 -4.18 -24.67
CA ASN A 627 -16.77 -3.31 -25.84
C ASN A 627 -15.32 -2.93 -26.21
N TRP A 628 -14.47 -2.68 -25.21
CA TRP A 628 -13.06 -2.37 -25.42
C TRP A 628 -12.34 -3.51 -26.16
N VAL A 629 -12.45 -4.75 -25.67
CA VAL A 629 -11.79 -5.92 -26.27
C VAL A 629 -12.47 -6.44 -27.54
N SER A 630 -13.62 -5.87 -27.93
CA SER A 630 -14.26 -6.20 -29.21
C SER A 630 -13.44 -5.74 -30.42
N ASP A 631 -12.54 -4.76 -30.22
CA ASP A 631 -11.51 -4.36 -31.18
C ASP A 631 -10.20 -5.11 -30.87
N SER A 632 -9.70 -5.86 -31.85
CA SER A 632 -8.48 -6.68 -31.69
C SER A 632 -7.20 -5.88 -31.52
N THR A 633 -7.23 -4.56 -31.76
CA THR A 633 -6.08 -3.66 -31.59
C THR A 633 -5.89 -3.17 -30.16
N HIS A 634 -6.98 -3.10 -29.38
CA HIS A 634 -6.97 -2.65 -27.99
C HIS A 634 -6.29 -3.66 -27.05
N LYS A 635 -5.70 -3.15 -25.97
CA LYS A 635 -4.91 -3.93 -25.01
C LYS A 635 -5.56 -3.94 -23.63
N LEU A 636 -5.53 -5.10 -22.98
CA LEU A 636 -6.08 -5.29 -21.64
C LEU A 636 -5.17 -6.18 -20.78
N LEU A 637 -4.87 -5.73 -19.56
CA LEU A 637 -4.38 -6.57 -18.49
C LEU A 637 -5.46 -6.70 -17.42
N ILE A 638 -5.66 -7.91 -16.94
CA ILE A 638 -6.61 -8.23 -15.87
C ILE A 638 -5.82 -8.84 -14.72
N GLU A 639 -6.10 -8.42 -13.49
CA GLU A 639 -5.41 -8.88 -12.30
C GLU A 639 -6.40 -9.05 -11.15
N GLY A 640 -6.34 -10.21 -10.49
CA GLY A 640 -7.16 -10.53 -9.32
C GLY A 640 -7.46 -12.02 -9.20
N GLY A 641 -7.42 -12.55 -7.97
CA GLY A 641 -7.67 -13.97 -7.71
C GLY A 641 -9.12 -14.38 -7.97
N GLU A 642 -10.10 -13.64 -7.45
CA GLU A 642 -11.51 -14.08 -7.40
C GLU A 642 -12.34 -13.75 -8.67
N ILE A 643 -11.77 -13.04 -9.63
CA ILE A 643 -12.49 -12.56 -10.83
C ILE A 643 -13.14 -13.73 -11.59
N GLY A 644 -12.48 -14.88 -11.67
CA GLY A 644 -13.04 -16.03 -12.38
C GLY A 644 -14.07 -16.82 -11.59
N TYR A 645 -14.02 -16.84 -10.25
CA TYR A 645 -15.11 -17.40 -9.45
C TYR A 645 -16.39 -16.59 -9.68
N ASP A 646 -16.29 -15.26 -9.51
CA ASP A 646 -17.41 -14.33 -9.64
C ASP A 646 -18.02 -14.39 -11.06
N ALA A 647 -17.16 -14.38 -12.09
CA ALA A 647 -17.59 -14.46 -13.49
C ALA A 647 -18.15 -15.83 -13.92
N LEU A 648 -17.80 -16.96 -13.28
CA LEU A 648 -18.22 -18.30 -13.72
C LEU A 648 -19.19 -19.03 -12.78
N LYS A 649 -19.28 -18.64 -11.50
CA LYS A 649 -20.07 -19.36 -10.49
C LYS A 649 -21.17 -18.51 -9.89
N SER A 650 -20.81 -17.46 -9.17
CA SER A 650 -21.75 -16.66 -8.41
C SER A 650 -21.22 -15.23 -8.37
N PRO A 651 -21.94 -14.26 -8.95
CA PRO A 651 -23.29 -14.36 -9.52
C PRO A 651 -23.32 -14.91 -10.95
N GLY A 652 -22.18 -14.99 -11.65
CA GLY A 652 -22.01 -15.63 -12.97
C GLY A 652 -22.30 -14.72 -14.17
N TYR A 653 -21.23 -14.37 -14.90
CA TYR A 653 -21.22 -13.45 -16.04
C TYR A 653 -20.63 -14.11 -17.29
N SER A 654 -21.40 -15.01 -17.92
CA SER A 654 -20.87 -15.87 -18.99
C SER A 654 -20.33 -15.15 -20.23
N SER A 655 -20.87 -13.98 -20.61
CA SER A 655 -20.31 -13.17 -21.70
C SER A 655 -18.94 -12.62 -21.33
N PHE A 656 -18.81 -12.07 -20.12
CA PHE A 656 -17.56 -11.49 -19.61
C PHE A 656 -16.48 -12.56 -19.48
N ALA A 657 -16.81 -13.71 -18.90
CA ALA A 657 -15.88 -14.83 -18.78
C ALA A 657 -15.35 -15.34 -20.14
N GLN A 658 -16.19 -15.32 -21.19
CA GLN A 658 -15.82 -15.79 -22.52
C GLN A 658 -15.09 -14.74 -23.36
N ASN A 659 -15.58 -13.50 -23.34
CA ASN A 659 -15.14 -12.43 -24.24
C ASN A 659 -13.97 -11.63 -23.68
N VAL A 660 -13.84 -11.55 -22.35
CA VAL A 660 -12.83 -10.72 -21.66
C VAL A 660 -11.79 -11.61 -20.99
N LEU A 661 -12.21 -12.55 -20.13
CA LEU A 661 -11.28 -13.41 -19.38
C LEU A 661 -10.75 -14.61 -20.19
N HIS A 662 -11.50 -15.04 -21.21
CA HIS A 662 -11.24 -16.24 -22.01
C HIS A 662 -11.09 -17.54 -21.18
N VAL A 663 -11.97 -17.74 -20.19
CA VAL A 663 -12.03 -18.94 -19.34
C VAL A 663 -13.41 -19.61 -19.38
N GLN A 664 -13.45 -20.94 -19.26
CA GLN A 664 -14.69 -21.74 -19.36
C GLN A 664 -15.12 -22.39 -18.05
N ASN A 665 -14.19 -22.56 -17.11
CA ASN A 665 -14.50 -23.24 -15.87
C ASN A 665 -13.58 -22.77 -14.75
N TRP A 666 -14.18 -22.38 -13.63
CA TRP A 666 -13.49 -22.19 -12.37
C TRP A 666 -13.39 -23.54 -11.66
N ARG A 667 -12.18 -23.93 -11.24
CA ARG A 667 -11.92 -25.22 -10.59
C ARG A 667 -12.09 -25.10 -9.10
N THR A 668 -11.28 -24.24 -8.50
CA THR A 668 -11.13 -24.06 -7.08
C THR A 668 -10.33 -22.79 -6.84
N ASP A 669 -10.53 -22.26 -5.65
CA ASP A 669 -9.58 -21.42 -4.97
C ASP A 669 -8.30 -22.24 -4.72
N ASN A 670 -7.13 -21.66 -4.98
CA ASN A 670 -5.88 -22.41 -5.10
C ASN A 670 -4.72 -21.73 -4.38
N ALA A 671 -4.21 -22.37 -3.33
CA ALA A 671 -2.91 -22.04 -2.75
C ALA A 671 -1.76 -22.77 -3.49
N GLY A 672 -0.64 -22.06 -3.72
CA GLY A 672 0.61 -22.67 -4.18
C GLY A 672 1.38 -21.83 -5.20
N SER A 673 2.56 -22.27 -5.59
CA SER A 673 3.37 -21.55 -6.57
C SER A 673 2.80 -21.61 -7.99
N LEU A 674 3.18 -20.65 -8.83
CA LEU A 674 2.97 -20.69 -10.26
C LEU A 674 4.15 -21.38 -10.95
N ASN A 675 3.88 -22.28 -11.89
CA ASN A 675 4.89 -23.05 -12.60
C ASN A 675 4.86 -22.78 -14.10
N LEU A 676 6.01 -22.41 -14.66
CA LEU A 676 6.18 -22.11 -16.08
C LEU A 676 5.96 -23.37 -16.92
N ILE A 677 5.08 -23.28 -17.92
CA ILE A 677 4.90 -24.33 -18.90
C ILE A 677 6.08 -24.29 -19.87
N ASN A 678 6.90 -25.35 -19.88
CA ASN A 678 8.15 -25.46 -20.65
C ASN A 678 8.05 -25.06 -22.14
N LEU A 679 6.86 -25.21 -22.75
CA LEU A 679 6.61 -24.79 -24.14
C LEU A 679 6.85 -23.28 -24.34
N TYR A 680 6.61 -22.47 -23.31
CA TYR A 680 6.64 -21.01 -23.36
C TYR A 680 7.86 -20.41 -22.66
N ALA A 681 8.91 -21.20 -22.39
CA ALA A 681 10.09 -20.72 -21.67
C ALA A 681 10.87 -19.59 -22.37
N ASN A 682 10.68 -19.42 -23.67
CA ASN A 682 11.27 -18.33 -24.46
C ASN A 682 10.23 -17.28 -24.88
N TYR A 683 9.03 -17.30 -24.31
CA TYR A 683 7.98 -16.36 -24.67
C TYR A 683 8.37 -14.93 -24.20
N PRO A 684 8.02 -13.85 -24.94
CA PRO A 684 8.45 -12.50 -24.57
C PRO A 684 8.06 -12.11 -23.14
N LEU A 685 6.84 -12.44 -22.70
CA LEU A 685 6.38 -12.22 -21.32
C LEU A 685 7.30 -12.85 -20.25
N VAL A 686 8.03 -13.91 -20.58
CA VAL A 686 8.94 -14.62 -19.67
C VAL A 686 10.37 -14.07 -19.73
N THR A 687 10.75 -13.41 -20.83
CA THR A 687 12.17 -13.16 -21.16
C THR A 687 12.53 -11.71 -21.43
N THR A 688 11.56 -10.82 -21.66
CA THR A 688 11.81 -9.46 -22.12
C THR A 688 10.95 -8.45 -21.37
N PRO A 689 11.55 -7.41 -20.74
CA PRO A 689 12.99 -7.17 -20.63
C PRO A 689 13.72 -8.08 -19.63
N ASN A 690 13.00 -8.72 -18.72
CA ASN A 690 13.57 -9.50 -17.62
C ASN A 690 13.40 -11.02 -17.83
N ALA A 691 14.34 -11.81 -17.34
CA ALA A 691 14.22 -13.27 -17.33
C ALA A 691 13.52 -13.74 -16.04
N LEU A 692 12.25 -14.12 -16.15
CA LEU A 692 11.43 -14.57 -15.02
C LEU A 692 11.79 -16.00 -14.59
N PRO A 693 11.61 -16.34 -13.30
CA PRO A 693 11.90 -17.67 -12.79
C PRO A 693 10.90 -18.72 -13.29
N THR A 694 11.32 -19.98 -13.34
CA THR A 694 10.44 -21.10 -13.73
C THR A 694 9.33 -21.38 -12.73
N THR A 695 9.50 -20.91 -11.48
CA THR A 695 8.52 -21.02 -10.40
C THR A 695 8.41 -19.66 -9.72
N ILE A 696 7.19 -19.15 -9.54
CA ILE A 696 6.89 -17.89 -8.84
C ILE A 696 6.09 -18.25 -7.58
N ALA A 697 6.58 -17.86 -6.42
CA ALA A 697 5.91 -18.13 -5.15
C ALA A 697 4.74 -17.16 -4.93
N ILE A 698 3.64 -17.68 -4.39
CA ILE A 698 2.49 -16.90 -3.91
C ILE A 698 2.37 -17.15 -2.40
N ASN A 699 2.34 -16.07 -1.63
CA ASN A 699 2.07 -16.08 -0.19
C ASN A 699 0.56 -16.00 0.00
N TYR A 700 -0.07 -17.17 -0.04
CA TYR A 700 -1.52 -17.29 0.05
C TYR A 700 -1.99 -17.05 1.50
N ASN A 701 -2.77 -15.99 1.71
CA ASN A 701 -3.33 -15.56 2.98
C ASN A 701 -4.87 -15.57 2.99
N GLY A 702 -5.51 -15.57 1.81
CA GLY A 702 -6.97 -15.64 1.70
C GLY A 702 -7.48 -15.96 0.29
N TYR A 703 -8.80 -16.11 0.17
CA TYR A 703 -9.47 -16.53 -1.07
C TYR A 703 -9.23 -15.59 -2.26
N GLY A 704 -9.01 -14.30 -1.99
CA GLY A 704 -8.67 -13.26 -2.97
C GLY A 704 -7.32 -13.43 -3.68
N ASP A 705 -6.43 -14.28 -3.17
CA ASP A 705 -5.03 -14.28 -3.60
C ASP A 705 -4.77 -15.05 -4.88
N GLN A 706 -5.47 -16.17 -5.13
CA GLN A 706 -5.21 -17.00 -6.31
C GLN A 706 -6.32 -18.03 -6.59
N ASP A 707 -6.71 -18.10 -7.86
CA ASP A 707 -7.64 -19.10 -8.38
C ASP A 707 -7.00 -20.06 -9.39
N ALA A 708 -7.61 -21.24 -9.57
CA ALA A 708 -7.35 -22.13 -10.69
C ALA A 708 -8.53 -22.13 -11.69
N GLN A 709 -8.29 -21.65 -12.92
CA GLN A 709 -9.32 -21.51 -13.95
C GLN A 709 -8.88 -22.17 -15.27
N ASP A 710 -9.82 -22.75 -16.03
CA ASP A 710 -9.51 -23.43 -17.29
C ASP A 710 -9.69 -22.48 -18.50
N PRO A 711 -8.68 -22.38 -19.39
CA PRO A 711 -8.72 -21.49 -20.55
C PRO A 711 -9.70 -21.95 -21.64
N ILE A 712 -10.14 -21.00 -22.47
CA ILE A 712 -10.85 -21.23 -23.75
C ILE A 712 -9.89 -20.98 -24.91
N ALA A 713 -9.72 -21.95 -25.81
CA ALA A 713 -8.92 -21.76 -27.02
C ALA A 713 -9.50 -20.62 -27.90
N PRO A 714 -8.66 -19.76 -28.50
CA PRO A 714 -7.21 -19.89 -28.65
C PRO A 714 -6.36 -19.36 -27.47
N ALA A 715 -6.94 -18.95 -26.34
CA ALA A 715 -6.16 -18.57 -25.16
C ALA A 715 -5.35 -19.75 -24.64
N PHE A 716 -4.17 -19.46 -24.08
CA PHE A 716 -3.27 -20.47 -23.54
C PHE A 716 -2.61 -19.99 -22.24
N VAL A 717 -2.13 -20.94 -21.45
CA VAL A 717 -1.53 -20.72 -20.13
C VAL A 717 -0.01 -20.65 -20.27
N ILE A 718 0.62 -19.60 -19.73
CA ILE A 718 2.09 -19.50 -19.65
C ILE A 718 2.59 -20.07 -18.32
N TYR A 719 1.96 -19.66 -17.22
CA TYR A 719 2.20 -20.20 -15.88
C TYR A 719 0.93 -20.89 -15.38
N GLY A 720 1.04 -22.17 -15.05
CA GLY A 720 -0.04 -22.95 -14.45
C GLY A 720 0.05 -22.97 -12.93
N THR A 721 -1.05 -23.29 -12.25
CA THR A 721 -1.05 -23.43 -10.79
C THR A 721 -0.41 -24.75 -10.34
N ASP A 722 0.12 -24.81 -9.12
CA ASP A 722 0.78 -26.02 -8.60
C ASP A 722 -0.16 -27.23 -8.54
N SER A 723 -1.40 -27.02 -8.05
CA SER A 723 -2.39 -28.09 -7.91
C SER A 723 -3.02 -28.49 -9.26
N TYR A 724 -3.06 -27.57 -10.24
CA TYR A 724 -3.67 -27.79 -11.54
C TYR A 724 -2.81 -27.17 -12.66
N ALA A 725 -1.73 -27.86 -13.05
CA ALA A 725 -0.75 -27.34 -14.02
C ALA A 725 -1.29 -26.92 -15.40
N ALA A 726 -2.50 -27.34 -15.79
CA ALA A 726 -3.16 -26.94 -17.03
C ALA A 726 -4.18 -25.79 -16.84
N SER A 727 -4.53 -25.49 -15.59
CA SER A 727 -5.33 -24.33 -15.22
C SER A 727 -4.44 -23.12 -15.06
N MET A 728 -4.97 -21.96 -15.38
CA MET A 728 -4.23 -20.73 -15.50
C MET A 728 -3.85 -20.14 -14.14
N GLY A 729 -2.60 -19.72 -14.02
CA GLY A 729 -2.18 -18.63 -13.13
C GLY A 729 -1.88 -17.37 -13.95
N ILE A 730 -1.24 -17.52 -15.11
CA ILE A 730 -1.10 -16.48 -16.14
C ILE A 730 -1.65 -17.00 -17.47
N LEU A 731 -2.70 -16.36 -17.98
CA LEU A 731 -3.33 -16.63 -19.26
C LEU A 731 -3.00 -15.53 -20.28
N VAL A 732 -2.80 -15.94 -21.54
CA VAL A 732 -2.61 -15.02 -22.65
C VAL A 732 -3.61 -15.35 -23.76
N TYR A 733 -4.24 -14.29 -24.30
CA TYR A 733 -5.11 -14.36 -25.45
C TYR A 733 -4.70 -13.34 -26.51
N ASP A 734 -4.61 -13.80 -27.76
CA ASP A 734 -4.51 -12.96 -28.94
C ASP A 734 -5.37 -13.58 -30.07
N PRO A 735 -6.34 -12.84 -30.62
CA PRO A 735 -7.17 -13.35 -31.72
C PRO A 735 -6.39 -13.54 -33.03
N ASP A 736 -5.23 -12.90 -33.17
CA ASP A 736 -4.47 -12.82 -34.43
C ASP A 736 -3.25 -13.76 -34.46
N THR A 737 -3.03 -14.55 -33.40
CA THR A 737 -1.92 -15.53 -33.28
C THR A 737 -0.51 -14.93 -33.42
N ASP A 738 -0.36 -13.62 -33.27
CA ASP A 738 0.95 -12.96 -33.16
C ASP A 738 1.61 -13.41 -31.85
N SER A 739 2.87 -13.84 -31.93
CA SER A 739 3.64 -14.28 -30.74
C SER A 739 4.49 -13.16 -30.13
N THR A 740 4.47 -11.97 -30.75
CA THR A 740 5.26 -10.81 -30.34
C THR A 740 4.47 -9.78 -29.53
N SER A 741 3.13 -9.89 -29.50
CA SER A 741 2.21 -9.11 -28.67
C SER A 741 1.00 -9.99 -28.28
N ALA A 742 0.12 -9.47 -27.42
CA ALA A 742 -1.18 -10.07 -27.10
C ALA A 742 -2.28 -9.01 -27.13
N GLN A 743 -3.55 -9.44 -27.09
CA GLN A 743 -4.68 -8.54 -26.81
C GLN A 743 -4.94 -8.47 -25.31
N THR A 744 -5.02 -9.63 -24.66
CA THR A 744 -5.36 -9.76 -23.25
C THR A 744 -4.34 -10.64 -22.53
N VAL A 745 -3.88 -10.17 -21.37
CA VAL A 745 -3.18 -10.99 -20.37
C VAL A 745 -4.01 -10.98 -19.09
N TYR A 746 -4.13 -12.13 -18.44
CA TYR A 746 -4.89 -12.27 -17.20
C TYR A 746 -4.06 -12.99 -16.13
N PHE A 747 -3.85 -12.30 -15.01
CA PHE A 747 -3.30 -12.82 -13.76
C PHE A 747 -4.46 -13.25 -12.87
N GLY A 748 -4.60 -14.56 -12.68
CA GLY A 748 -5.65 -15.15 -11.82
C GLY A 748 -5.21 -15.19 -10.36
N PHE A 749 -4.53 -14.13 -9.94
CA PHE A 749 -3.96 -13.95 -8.61
C PHE A 749 -3.82 -12.46 -8.32
N ASN A 750 -3.75 -12.12 -7.03
CA ASN A 750 -3.39 -10.80 -6.54
C ASN A 750 -1.88 -10.59 -6.73
N LEU A 751 -1.47 -9.55 -7.47
CA LEU A 751 -0.06 -9.23 -7.73
C LEU A 751 0.71 -8.99 -6.43
N ASP A 752 0.06 -8.41 -5.42
CA ASP A 752 0.65 -8.18 -4.09
C ASP A 752 0.88 -9.49 -3.30
N ALA A 753 0.17 -10.57 -3.64
CA ALA A 753 0.35 -11.88 -3.02
C ALA A 753 1.62 -12.61 -3.52
N LEU A 754 2.35 -12.07 -4.49
CA LEU A 754 3.63 -12.64 -4.91
C LEU A 754 4.64 -12.56 -3.77
N GLY A 755 5.28 -13.69 -3.46
CA GLY A 755 6.23 -13.80 -2.35
C GLY A 755 7.52 -13.00 -2.54
N ASP A 756 7.78 -12.47 -3.74
CA ASP A 756 8.88 -11.57 -4.06
C ASP A 756 8.40 -10.41 -4.94
N GLN A 757 8.32 -9.22 -4.36
CA GLN A 757 7.86 -8.02 -5.03
C GLN A 757 8.80 -7.52 -6.14
N SER A 758 10.08 -7.92 -6.12
CA SER A 758 10.98 -7.65 -7.25
C SER A 758 10.60 -8.48 -8.49
N ILE A 759 10.07 -9.69 -8.28
CA ILE A 759 9.53 -10.52 -9.37
C ILE A 759 8.17 -10.00 -9.83
N ALA A 760 7.32 -9.53 -8.92
CA ALA A 760 6.05 -8.88 -9.26
C ALA A 760 6.27 -7.69 -10.21
N ARG A 761 7.21 -6.80 -9.86
CA ARG A 761 7.61 -5.67 -10.71
C ARG A 761 8.14 -6.09 -12.08
N GLN A 762 9.03 -7.10 -12.13
CA GLN A 762 9.59 -7.60 -13.40
C GLN A 762 8.53 -8.27 -14.28
N LEU A 763 7.59 -9.01 -13.67
CA LEU A 763 6.47 -9.64 -14.37
C LEU A 763 5.55 -8.58 -14.97
N LEU A 764 5.21 -7.54 -14.20
CA LEU A 764 4.42 -6.42 -14.69
C LEU A 764 5.13 -5.68 -15.84
N GLU A 765 6.42 -5.38 -15.69
CA GLU A 765 7.22 -4.73 -16.74
C GLU A 765 7.24 -5.55 -18.03
N ASN A 766 7.51 -6.86 -17.93
CA ASN A 766 7.49 -7.76 -19.08
C ASN A 766 6.11 -7.80 -19.74
N THR A 767 5.04 -7.85 -18.94
CA THR A 767 3.66 -7.97 -19.43
C THR A 767 3.22 -6.71 -20.16
N VAL A 768 3.47 -5.53 -19.59
CA VAL A 768 3.14 -4.25 -20.25
C VAL A 768 4.00 -4.03 -21.48
N THR A 769 5.30 -4.34 -21.43
CA THR A 769 6.19 -4.28 -22.60
C THR A 769 5.69 -5.20 -23.72
N PHE A 770 5.21 -6.39 -23.38
CA PHE A 770 4.68 -7.36 -24.32
C PHE A 770 3.33 -6.91 -24.93
N LEU A 771 2.41 -6.39 -24.11
CA LEU A 771 1.12 -5.88 -24.57
C LEU A 771 1.29 -4.67 -25.52
N LEU A 772 2.21 -3.76 -25.19
CA LEU A 772 2.49 -2.55 -25.97
C LEU A 772 3.51 -2.76 -27.11
N ALA A 773 3.97 -3.99 -27.34
CA ALA A 773 4.88 -4.27 -28.45
C ALA A 773 4.20 -4.10 -29.81
N ASP A 774 4.92 -3.48 -30.76
CA ASP A 774 4.46 -3.32 -32.15
C ASP A 774 4.13 -4.67 -32.80
N ARG A 775 2.87 -4.85 -33.22
CA ARG A 775 2.43 -6.02 -33.98
C ARG A 775 3.02 -6.03 -35.38
N ALA A 776 3.51 -7.18 -35.81
CA ALA A 776 4.10 -7.37 -37.13
C ALA A 776 3.05 -7.97 -38.10
N LYS A 777 2.08 -7.14 -38.55
CA LYS A 777 0.91 -7.59 -39.35
C LYS A 777 0.87 -7.11 -40.80
N GLY A 778 1.65 -6.08 -41.13
CA GLY A 778 1.63 -5.45 -42.43
C GLY A 778 1.99 -6.39 -43.57
N VAL A 779 1.31 -6.21 -44.71
CA VAL A 779 1.59 -6.96 -45.94
C VAL A 779 1.86 -5.98 -47.06
N ILE A 780 2.90 -6.22 -47.86
CA ILE A 780 3.11 -5.52 -49.13
C ILE A 780 3.11 -6.56 -50.24
N GLU A 781 2.21 -6.41 -51.21
CA GLU A 781 2.10 -7.31 -52.35
C GLU A 781 1.97 -6.56 -53.67
N GLY A 782 2.32 -7.25 -54.75
CA GLY A 782 2.23 -6.72 -56.09
C GLY A 782 2.60 -7.72 -57.16
N PHE A 783 2.59 -7.24 -58.39
CA PHE A 783 2.91 -8.01 -59.59
C PHE A 783 4.05 -7.35 -60.36
N VAL A 784 4.91 -8.17 -60.93
CA VAL A 784 5.92 -7.74 -61.90
C VAL A 784 5.60 -8.33 -63.27
N ASP A 785 5.40 -7.46 -64.28
CA ASP A 785 5.11 -7.85 -65.66
C ASP A 785 6.37 -7.75 -66.55
N LEU A 786 6.77 -8.85 -67.20
CA LEU A 786 7.85 -8.86 -68.18
C LEU A 786 7.27 -8.69 -69.60
N THR A 787 7.53 -7.53 -70.20
CA THR A 787 6.91 -7.14 -71.49
C THR A 787 7.21 -8.05 -72.70
N ASP A 788 8.16 -8.97 -72.59
CA ASP A 788 8.55 -9.94 -73.64
C ASP A 788 8.32 -11.41 -73.27
N SER A 789 7.75 -11.71 -72.10
CA SER A 789 7.50 -13.07 -71.60
C SER A 789 6.00 -13.32 -71.34
N GLN A 790 5.62 -14.59 -71.21
CA GLN A 790 4.35 -14.99 -70.57
C GLN A 790 4.58 -15.73 -69.24
N ASP A 791 5.83 -15.86 -68.83
CA ASP A 791 6.26 -16.40 -67.54
C ASP A 791 7.09 -15.31 -66.85
N ASP A 792 6.51 -14.73 -65.80
CA ASP A 792 7.06 -13.59 -65.08
C ASP A 792 7.84 -14.00 -63.83
N SER A 793 8.16 -15.29 -63.70
CA SER A 793 8.88 -15.81 -62.53
C SER A 793 10.35 -15.39 -62.46
N GLY A 794 10.88 -15.43 -61.24
CA GLY A 794 12.32 -15.26 -60.97
C GLY A 794 12.82 -13.82 -61.13
N VAL A 795 11.94 -12.82 -60.99
CA VAL A 795 12.36 -11.45 -60.69
C VAL A 795 12.66 -11.37 -59.20
N GLU A 796 13.81 -10.82 -58.82
CA GLU A 796 14.16 -10.56 -57.41
C GLU A 796 13.48 -9.27 -56.95
N VAL A 797 12.80 -9.32 -55.81
CA VAL A 797 12.09 -8.17 -55.22
C VAL A 797 12.69 -7.89 -53.85
N TYR A 798 13.04 -6.63 -53.59
CA TYR A 798 13.73 -6.18 -52.38
C TYR A 798 12.87 -5.19 -51.61
N LEU A 799 12.70 -5.44 -50.32
CA LEU A 799 12.07 -4.55 -49.36
C LEU A 799 13.16 -3.86 -48.51
N SER A 800 13.03 -2.55 -48.29
CA SER A 800 13.93 -1.75 -47.47
C SER A 800 13.17 -0.62 -46.76
N GLY A 801 13.76 -0.01 -45.72
CA GLY A 801 13.09 0.99 -44.88
C GLY A 801 13.26 0.61 -43.40
N ASP A 802 12.16 0.61 -42.66
CA ASP A 802 12.12 0.22 -41.24
C ASP A 802 12.40 -1.28 -41.01
N GLN A 803 12.20 -2.11 -42.05
CA GLN A 803 12.72 -3.48 -42.12
C GLN A 803 13.34 -3.74 -43.50
N THR A 804 14.06 -4.86 -43.63
CA THR A 804 14.66 -5.29 -44.90
C THR A 804 14.36 -6.76 -45.16
N ASP A 805 13.90 -7.09 -46.36
CA ASP A 805 13.62 -8.47 -46.76
C ASP A 805 13.76 -8.66 -48.29
N THR A 806 13.75 -9.88 -48.79
CA THR A 806 13.84 -10.19 -50.23
C THR A 806 12.99 -11.41 -50.59
N THR A 807 12.28 -11.34 -51.71
CA THR A 807 11.49 -12.44 -52.27
C THR A 807 11.67 -12.56 -53.79
N ILE A 808 11.05 -13.56 -54.41
CA ILE A 808 11.07 -13.76 -55.86
C ILE A 808 9.64 -13.92 -56.40
N THR A 809 9.41 -13.45 -57.62
CA THR A 809 8.09 -13.57 -58.27
C THR A 809 7.76 -15.00 -58.70
N ASP A 810 6.47 -15.35 -58.62
CA ASP A 810 5.95 -16.58 -59.21
C ASP A 810 5.72 -16.45 -60.75
N ALA A 811 5.18 -17.49 -61.40
CA ALA A 811 4.99 -17.51 -62.86
C ALA A 811 3.99 -16.45 -63.38
N LEU A 812 3.14 -15.89 -62.50
CA LEU A 812 2.22 -14.80 -62.80
C LEU A 812 2.80 -13.43 -62.42
N GLY A 813 4.04 -13.39 -61.94
CA GLY A 813 4.72 -12.17 -61.53
C GLY A 813 4.39 -11.74 -60.10
N TYR A 814 3.60 -12.54 -59.35
CA TYR A 814 3.16 -12.17 -58.01
C TYR A 814 4.29 -12.28 -56.98
N TYR A 815 4.37 -11.31 -56.09
CA TYR A 815 5.24 -11.32 -54.92
C TYR A 815 4.52 -10.78 -53.69
N VAL A 816 4.97 -11.20 -52.51
CA VAL A 816 4.42 -10.75 -51.22
C VAL A 816 5.50 -10.70 -50.14
N PHE A 817 5.45 -9.66 -49.31
CA PHE A 817 6.12 -9.56 -48.01
C PHE A 817 5.07 -9.56 -46.91
N ASN A 818 5.17 -10.50 -45.98
CA ASN A 818 4.23 -10.66 -44.87
C ASN A 818 4.90 -10.33 -43.54
N GLY A 819 4.10 -9.98 -42.53
CA GLY A 819 4.59 -9.81 -41.16
C GLY A 819 5.45 -8.56 -40.98
N LEU A 820 5.11 -7.48 -41.70
CA LEU A 820 5.80 -6.20 -41.58
C LEU A 820 5.28 -5.44 -40.36
N LYS A 821 6.16 -4.76 -39.65
CA LYS A 821 5.77 -3.83 -38.58
C LYS A 821 5.20 -2.55 -39.19
N THR A 822 4.43 -1.80 -38.40
CA THR A 822 4.03 -0.43 -38.77
C THR A 822 5.28 0.39 -39.10
N GLY A 823 5.30 1.03 -40.26
CA GLY A 823 6.49 1.71 -40.75
C GLY A 823 6.40 2.15 -42.20
N THR A 824 7.49 2.75 -42.67
CA THR A 824 7.66 3.24 -44.04
C THR A 824 8.67 2.38 -44.79
N PHE A 825 8.26 1.88 -45.96
CA PHE A 825 9.01 0.94 -46.76
C PHE A 825 9.26 1.43 -48.18
N SER A 826 10.19 0.77 -48.86
CA SER A 826 10.48 0.95 -50.28
C SER A 826 10.70 -0.40 -50.93
N ILE A 827 10.01 -0.65 -52.05
CA ILE A 827 10.18 -1.86 -52.85
C ILE A 827 10.98 -1.54 -54.12
N SER A 828 11.93 -2.40 -54.47
CA SER A 828 12.63 -2.36 -55.76
C SER A 828 12.74 -3.76 -56.36
N VAL A 829 12.86 -3.84 -57.68
CA VAL A 829 12.88 -5.10 -58.43
C VAL A 829 14.11 -5.19 -59.31
N TYR A 830 14.61 -6.40 -59.52
CA TYR A 830 15.77 -6.66 -60.36
C TYR A 830 15.65 -7.96 -61.15
N LYS A 831 15.98 -7.88 -62.44
CA LYS A 831 16.23 -9.03 -63.32
C LYS A 831 17.32 -8.66 -64.32
N GLU A 832 18.25 -9.57 -64.55
CA GLU A 832 19.39 -9.33 -65.46
C GLU A 832 18.91 -8.99 -66.88
N ASN A 833 19.43 -7.92 -67.49
CA ASN A 833 19.08 -7.40 -68.82
C ASN A 833 17.68 -6.77 -68.96
N TYR A 834 17.02 -6.41 -67.85
CA TYR A 834 15.77 -5.66 -67.85
C TYR A 834 15.92 -4.29 -67.16
N ASP A 835 15.25 -3.27 -67.70
CA ASP A 835 15.03 -1.98 -67.05
C ASP A 835 13.63 -1.98 -66.42
N ALA A 836 13.57 -1.69 -65.11
CA ALA A 836 12.33 -1.61 -64.35
C ALA A 836 11.69 -0.20 -64.44
N SER A 837 10.36 -0.17 -64.56
CA SER A 837 9.55 1.05 -64.51
C SER A 837 8.31 0.80 -63.64
N PRO A 838 8.16 1.47 -62.49
CA PRO A 838 9.16 2.35 -61.84
C PRO A 838 10.42 1.56 -61.40
N GLY A 839 11.53 2.25 -61.10
CA GLY A 839 12.75 1.58 -60.60
C GLY A 839 12.67 1.19 -59.11
N SER A 840 11.88 1.93 -58.34
CA SER A 840 11.45 1.63 -56.98
C SER A 840 10.10 2.30 -56.71
N VAL A 841 9.37 1.79 -55.73
CA VAL A 841 8.22 2.46 -55.12
C VAL A 841 8.61 2.76 -53.69
N ASP A 842 8.79 4.05 -53.39
CA ASP A 842 9.27 4.52 -52.09
C ASP A 842 8.13 5.10 -51.24
N ASN A 843 8.37 5.27 -49.94
CA ASN A 843 7.42 5.82 -48.97
C ASN A 843 6.09 5.04 -48.86
N ILE A 844 6.17 3.71 -48.95
CA ILE A 844 5.02 2.83 -48.72
C ILE A 844 4.77 2.79 -47.22
N SER A 845 3.71 3.47 -46.77
CA SER A 845 3.29 3.44 -45.37
C SER A 845 2.48 2.17 -45.12
N VAL A 846 2.84 1.45 -44.07
CA VAL A 846 2.13 0.26 -43.59
C VAL A 846 1.73 0.53 -42.15
N ASP A 847 0.45 0.41 -41.83
CA ASP A 847 -0.16 0.73 -40.53
C ASP A 847 -1.08 -0.41 -40.02
N GLN A 848 -0.74 -1.65 -40.40
CA GLN A 848 -1.37 -2.97 -40.12
C GLN A 848 -2.19 -3.58 -41.27
N ASP A 849 -2.48 -2.84 -42.34
CA ASP A 849 -3.22 -3.33 -43.52
C ASP A 849 -2.33 -3.91 -44.64
N THR A 850 -2.95 -4.63 -45.59
CA THR A 850 -2.32 -5.05 -46.84
C THR A 850 -2.22 -3.89 -47.82
N VAL A 851 -1.00 -3.52 -48.19
CA VAL A 851 -0.71 -2.61 -49.30
C VAL A 851 -0.52 -3.43 -50.58
N SER A 852 -1.59 -3.52 -51.37
CA SER A 852 -1.59 -4.16 -52.69
C SER A 852 -1.19 -3.17 -53.80
N ASP A 853 -1.11 -3.68 -55.04
CA ASP A 853 -0.87 -2.91 -56.26
C ASP A 853 0.51 -2.20 -56.33
N VAL A 854 1.49 -2.68 -55.58
CA VAL A 854 2.88 -2.25 -55.71
C VAL A 854 3.50 -2.93 -56.95
N ASN A 855 3.08 -2.46 -58.13
CA ASN A 855 3.35 -3.17 -59.38
C ASN A 855 4.56 -2.59 -60.13
N PHE A 856 5.26 -3.47 -60.86
CA PHE A 856 6.40 -3.12 -61.69
C PHE A 856 6.25 -3.66 -63.11
N THR A 857 6.79 -2.94 -64.09
CA THR A 857 6.94 -3.45 -65.45
C THR A 857 8.41 -3.46 -65.82
N LEU A 858 8.91 -4.60 -66.30
CA LEU A 858 10.29 -4.76 -66.73
C LEU A 858 10.35 -4.89 -68.26
N THR A 859 11.23 -4.09 -68.87
CA THR A 859 11.45 -4.08 -70.31
C THR A 859 12.89 -4.51 -70.63
N PRO A 860 13.13 -5.36 -71.66
CA PRO A 860 14.48 -5.73 -72.03
C PRO A 860 15.32 -4.52 -72.40
N VAL A 861 16.51 -4.39 -71.82
CA VAL A 861 17.41 -3.27 -72.11
C VAL A 861 17.94 -3.40 -73.54
N ALA A 862 17.54 -2.48 -74.42
CA ALA A 862 18.16 -2.35 -75.74
C ALA A 862 19.60 -1.88 -75.57
N SER A 863 20.56 -2.71 -75.98
CA SER A 863 22.00 -2.48 -75.80
C SER A 863 22.44 -1.10 -76.33
N GLY A 864 22.65 -0.15 -75.43
CA GLY A 864 23.05 1.23 -75.76
C GLY A 864 23.44 2.06 -74.53
N ILE A 865 24.74 2.11 -74.24
CA ILE A 865 25.38 2.84 -73.13
C ILE A 865 25.01 4.35 -73.14
N GLN A 866 24.52 4.88 -72.02
CA GLN A 866 24.34 6.32 -71.78
C GLN A 866 25.37 6.85 -70.75
N ILE A 867 26.07 7.93 -71.09
CA ILE A 867 27.00 8.67 -70.23
C ILE A 867 26.23 9.84 -69.58
N LYS A 868 26.11 9.89 -68.24
CA LYS A 868 25.56 11.04 -67.50
C LYS A 868 26.55 12.22 -67.53
N ASN A 869 26.25 13.26 -68.29
CA ASN A 869 26.95 14.54 -68.25
C ASN A 869 26.32 15.47 -67.18
N GLY A 870 26.90 15.49 -65.98
CA GLY A 870 26.57 16.42 -64.89
C GLY A 870 27.55 16.25 -63.73
N LEU A 871 27.75 17.28 -62.89
CA LEU A 871 28.47 17.09 -61.62
C LEU A 871 27.58 16.28 -60.67
N PRO A 872 28.13 15.39 -59.83
CA PRO A 872 27.35 14.65 -58.84
C PRO A 872 26.73 15.62 -57.81
N GLU A 873 25.53 15.33 -57.32
CA GLU A 873 24.81 16.21 -56.38
C GLU A 873 25.13 15.91 -54.91
N SER A 874 25.62 14.69 -54.62
CA SER A 874 25.95 14.21 -53.28
C SER A 874 27.29 13.46 -53.26
N PHE A 875 27.94 13.40 -52.09
CA PHE A 875 29.10 12.53 -51.91
C PHE A 875 28.63 11.08 -51.90
N ALA A 876 29.24 10.24 -52.73
CA ALA A 876 28.99 8.80 -52.70
C ALA A 876 30.26 8.00 -53.03
N ILE A 877 30.31 6.77 -52.54
CA ILE A 877 31.32 5.78 -52.91
C ILE A 877 30.64 4.45 -53.15
N GLU A 878 30.93 3.90 -54.32
CA GLU A 878 30.37 2.65 -54.79
C GLU A 878 31.08 1.46 -54.15
N GLN A 879 30.43 0.30 -54.25
CA GLN A 879 31.10 -0.97 -53.98
C GLN A 879 32.20 -1.17 -55.02
N ASN A 880 33.37 -1.64 -54.57
CA ASN A 880 34.47 -1.95 -55.47
C ASN A 880 34.04 -3.01 -56.50
N TYR A 881 34.43 -2.85 -57.77
CA TYR A 881 34.11 -3.81 -58.83
C TYR A 881 35.37 -4.21 -59.63
N PRO A 882 35.61 -5.51 -59.85
CA PRO A 882 34.83 -6.65 -59.33
C PRO A 882 34.94 -6.80 -57.79
N ASN A 883 34.00 -7.53 -57.17
CA ASN A 883 34.06 -7.98 -55.78
C ASN A 883 33.23 -9.27 -55.60
N PRO A 884 33.85 -10.44 -55.35
CA PRO A 884 35.28 -10.65 -55.13
C PRO A 884 36.14 -10.30 -56.35
N PHE A 885 37.40 -9.92 -56.13
CA PHE A 885 38.33 -9.53 -57.21
C PHE A 885 39.61 -10.35 -57.21
N ASN A 886 40.29 -10.42 -58.37
CA ASN A 886 41.58 -11.09 -58.53
C ASN A 886 42.40 -10.48 -59.70
N PRO A 887 43.61 -9.93 -59.48
CA PRO A 887 44.09 -9.31 -58.24
C PRO A 887 43.70 -7.82 -58.18
N THR A 888 42.97 -7.27 -59.16
CA THR A 888 42.65 -5.84 -59.26
C THR A 888 41.15 -5.56 -59.14
N THR A 889 40.80 -4.50 -58.41
CA THR A 889 39.45 -3.96 -58.32
C THR A 889 39.48 -2.44 -58.42
N THR A 890 38.40 -1.85 -58.95
CA THR A 890 38.25 -0.41 -59.06
C THR A 890 37.16 0.07 -58.11
N ILE A 891 37.48 1.10 -57.34
CA ILE A 891 36.58 1.78 -56.42
C ILE A 891 36.21 3.11 -57.05
N GLN A 892 34.93 3.29 -57.36
CA GLN A 892 34.41 4.55 -57.92
C GLN A 892 33.77 5.38 -56.81
N TYR A 893 33.96 6.70 -56.87
CA TYR A 893 33.37 7.64 -55.94
C TYR A 893 33.11 8.97 -56.61
N GLN A 894 32.18 9.74 -56.07
CA GLN A 894 31.74 10.99 -56.64
C GLN A 894 31.80 12.11 -55.61
N LEU A 895 32.25 13.30 -56.04
CA LEU A 895 32.47 14.47 -55.20
C LEU A 895 31.63 15.63 -55.75
N PRO A 896 30.58 16.10 -55.05
CA PRO A 896 29.76 17.23 -55.52
C PRO A 896 30.52 18.57 -55.45
N LYS A 897 31.56 18.63 -54.63
CA LYS A 897 32.47 19.79 -54.50
C LYS A 897 33.89 19.32 -54.20
N THR A 898 34.87 20.18 -54.44
CA THR A 898 36.28 19.92 -54.13
C THR A 898 36.46 19.56 -52.65
N ALA A 899 37.13 18.44 -52.35
CA ALA A 899 37.30 17.94 -50.99
C ALA A 899 38.65 17.25 -50.80
N ASN A 900 39.15 17.21 -49.56
CA ASN A 900 40.30 16.39 -49.20
C ASN A 900 39.85 14.93 -49.08
N VAL A 901 40.30 14.09 -50.01
CA VAL A 901 39.93 12.69 -50.15
C VAL A 901 41.01 11.79 -49.58
N LYS A 902 40.61 10.88 -48.70
CA LYS A 902 41.47 9.82 -48.18
C LYS A 902 40.78 8.47 -48.26
N LEU A 903 41.38 7.54 -49.00
CA LEU A 903 40.91 6.14 -49.09
C LEU A 903 41.99 5.21 -48.58
N THR A 904 41.70 4.50 -47.50
CA THR A 904 42.65 3.59 -46.84
C THR A 904 42.07 2.20 -46.65
N ILE A 905 42.87 1.18 -46.95
CA ILE A 905 42.54 -0.22 -46.85
C ILE A 905 43.09 -0.80 -45.56
N TYR A 906 42.27 -1.60 -44.88
CA TYR A 906 42.56 -2.35 -43.66
C TYR A 906 42.24 -3.83 -43.85
N ASN A 907 42.86 -4.69 -43.05
CA ASN A 907 42.43 -6.07 -42.88
C ASN A 907 41.36 -6.16 -41.77
N THR A 908 40.85 -7.37 -41.52
CA THR A 908 39.82 -7.62 -40.48
C THR A 908 40.28 -7.36 -39.05
N SER A 909 41.60 -7.31 -38.78
CA SER A 909 42.14 -6.94 -37.46
C SER A 909 42.32 -5.43 -37.29
N GLY A 910 41.82 -4.61 -38.23
CA GLY A 910 41.99 -3.15 -38.22
C GLY A 910 43.40 -2.67 -38.57
N ALA A 911 44.30 -3.56 -39.01
CA ALA A 911 45.65 -3.18 -39.41
C ALA A 911 45.64 -2.56 -40.81
N LYS A 912 46.25 -1.39 -40.94
CA LYS A 912 46.33 -0.64 -42.20
C LYS A 912 47.20 -1.36 -43.22
N ILE A 913 46.62 -1.73 -44.35
CA ILE A 913 47.30 -2.39 -45.47
C ILE A 913 47.95 -1.39 -46.41
N ARG A 914 47.17 -0.40 -46.90
CA ARG A 914 47.64 0.62 -47.84
C ARG A 914 46.67 1.80 -47.89
N THR A 915 47.19 3.01 -48.02
CA THR A 915 46.39 4.19 -48.41
C THR A 915 46.50 4.34 -49.93
N LEU A 916 45.37 4.33 -50.63
CA LEU A 916 45.34 4.45 -52.10
C LEU A 916 45.40 5.90 -52.55
N ILE A 917 44.66 6.77 -51.87
CA ILE A 917 44.57 8.22 -52.16
C ILE A 917 44.58 8.98 -50.84
N SER A 918 45.24 10.14 -50.81
CA SER A 918 45.28 11.07 -49.69
C SER A 918 45.64 12.47 -50.17
N GLU A 919 44.75 13.11 -50.91
CA GLU A 919 44.96 14.42 -51.54
C GLU A 919 43.65 15.20 -51.72
N VAL A 920 43.74 16.49 -52.06
CA VAL A 920 42.57 17.31 -52.43
C VAL A 920 42.20 17.05 -53.88
N GLN A 921 40.95 16.65 -54.13
CA GLN A 921 40.42 16.38 -55.47
C GLN A 921 39.23 17.29 -55.79
N ASN A 922 39.13 17.71 -57.05
CA ASN A 922 38.06 18.58 -57.54
C ASN A 922 36.70 17.86 -57.61
N ALA A 923 35.60 18.61 -57.71
CA ALA A 923 34.28 18.06 -57.94
C ALA A 923 34.23 17.19 -59.22
N GLY A 924 33.50 16.07 -59.18
CA GLY A 924 33.36 15.13 -60.30
C GLY A 924 33.29 13.67 -59.87
N TYR A 925 33.18 12.78 -60.86
CA TYR A 925 33.28 11.34 -60.68
C TYR A 925 34.74 10.90 -60.80
N HIS A 926 35.19 10.09 -59.86
CA HIS A 926 36.56 9.64 -59.72
C HIS A 926 36.61 8.13 -59.54
N SER A 927 37.75 7.53 -59.83
CA SER A 927 37.97 6.12 -59.58
C SER A 927 39.41 5.84 -59.17
N VAL A 928 39.60 4.83 -58.34
CA VAL A 928 40.91 4.36 -57.91
C VAL A 928 40.98 2.85 -57.94
N THR A 929 42.05 2.32 -58.52
CA THR A 929 42.27 0.88 -58.61
C THR A 929 43.19 0.41 -57.47
N TRP A 930 42.81 -0.69 -56.82
CA TRP A 930 43.70 -1.44 -55.95
C TRP A 930 44.04 -2.78 -56.58
N ASP A 931 45.32 -3.13 -56.57
CA ASP A 931 45.86 -4.35 -57.13
C ASP A 931 46.14 -5.44 -56.08
N GLY A 932 45.56 -5.32 -54.89
CA GLY A 932 45.77 -6.29 -53.81
C GLY A 932 47.20 -6.24 -53.23
N SER A 933 47.88 -5.09 -53.25
CA SER A 933 49.21 -4.92 -52.65
C SER A 933 49.22 -4.06 -51.38
N ASN A 934 50.13 -4.36 -50.46
CA ASN A 934 50.38 -3.58 -49.24
C ASN A 934 51.31 -2.38 -49.51
N ARG A 935 51.64 -1.60 -48.46
CA ARG A 935 52.55 -0.43 -48.55
C ARG A 935 53.95 -0.74 -49.10
N GLN A 936 54.44 -1.98 -48.98
CA GLN A 936 55.74 -2.42 -49.49
C GLN A 936 55.67 -2.95 -50.94
N GLY A 937 54.50 -2.86 -51.59
CA GLY A 937 54.26 -3.37 -52.95
C GLY A 937 54.06 -4.88 -53.02
N GLN A 938 54.01 -5.58 -51.87
CA GLN A 938 53.83 -7.03 -51.82
C GLN A 938 52.34 -7.39 -51.88
N LYS A 939 52.00 -8.46 -52.60
CA LYS A 939 50.60 -8.93 -52.70
C LYS A 939 50.12 -9.48 -51.36
N VAL A 940 48.93 -9.05 -50.93
CA VAL A 940 48.31 -9.53 -49.69
C VAL A 940 47.61 -10.89 -49.89
N ALA A 941 47.26 -11.56 -48.80
CA ALA A 941 46.61 -12.88 -48.86
C ALA A 941 45.14 -12.77 -49.34
N SER A 942 44.58 -13.84 -49.90
CA SER A 942 43.13 -13.91 -50.16
C SER A 942 42.37 -13.74 -48.84
N GLY A 943 41.25 -13.02 -48.87
CA GLY A 943 40.47 -12.74 -47.67
C GLY A 943 39.68 -11.44 -47.74
N ILE A 944 39.03 -11.11 -46.62
CA ILE A 944 38.23 -9.90 -46.48
C ILE A 944 39.12 -8.72 -46.11
N TYR A 945 38.94 -7.63 -46.84
CA TYR A 945 39.54 -6.33 -46.57
C TYR A 945 38.45 -5.28 -46.45
N ILE A 946 38.77 -4.19 -45.77
CA ILE A 946 37.83 -3.10 -45.53
C ILE A 946 38.49 -1.82 -46.02
N TYR A 947 37.81 -1.03 -46.85
CA TYR A 947 38.28 0.31 -47.17
C TYR A 947 37.46 1.37 -46.43
N HIS A 948 38.17 2.32 -45.84
CA HIS A 948 37.61 3.53 -45.24
C HIS A 948 37.85 4.68 -46.21
N PHE A 949 36.77 5.34 -46.60
CA PHE A 949 36.77 6.52 -47.44
C PHE A 949 36.33 7.73 -46.63
N LYS A 950 37.08 8.83 -46.77
CA LYS A 950 36.76 10.12 -46.18
C LYS A 950 36.93 11.22 -47.22
N ALA A 951 35.91 12.05 -47.39
CA ALA A 951 35.93 13.24 -48.24
C ALA A 951 35.34 14.41 -47.45
N GLY A 952 36.19 15.25 -46.84
CA GLY A 952 35.75 16.28 -45.90
C GLY A 952 35.05 15.67 -44.66
N ALA A 953 33.78 16.02 -44.44
CA ALA A 953 32.96 15.46 -43.36
C ALA A 953 32.34 14.09 -43.71
N PHE A 954 32.17 13.77 -45.01
CA PHE A 954 31.61 12.49 -45.45
C PHE A 954 32.58 11.35 -45.20
N GLN A 955 32.09 10.28 -44.57
CA GLN A 955 32.85 9.06 -44.29
C GLN A 955 32.01 7.83 -44.60
N LYS A 956 32.61 6.83 -45.26
CA LYS A 956 31.95 5.55 -45.53
C LYS A 956 32.97 4.42 -45.46
N VAL A 957 32.52 3.28 -44.95
CA VAL A 957 33.30 2.06 -44.82
C VAL A 957 32.62 0.95 -45.62
N ARG A 958 33.38 0.19 -46.40
CA ARG A 958 32.86 -0.92 -47.21
C ARG A 958 33.84 -2.10 -47.23
N LYS A 959 33.29 -3.31 -47.35
CA LYS A 959 34.04 -4.58 -47.38
C LYS A 959 34.33 -5.03 -48.81
N MET A 960 35.50 -5.60 -49.04
CA MET A 960 35.93 -6.20 -50.30
C MET A 960 36.58 -7.57 -50.07
N ILE A 961 36.43 -8.47 -51.02
CA ILE A 961 36.93 -9.85 -50.94
C ILE A 961 37.98 -10.03 -52.04
N LEU A 962 39.23 -10.26 -51.66
CA LEU A 962 40.29 -10.64 -52.59
C LEU A 962 40.33 -12.17 -52.69
N LEU A 963 40.17 -12.69 -53.90
CA LEU A 963 40.44 -14.09 -54.22
C LEU A 963 41.73 -14.17 -55.03
N LYS A 964 42.54 -15.21 -54.80
CA LYS A 964 43.72 -15.49 -55.62
C LYS A 964 43.43 -16.66 -56.53
#